data_AF-A0A091I001-F1
#
_entry.id   AF-A0A091I001-F1
#
_cell.length_a   1.000
_cell.length_b   1.000
_cell.length_c   1.000
_cell.angle_alpha   90.00
_cell.angle_beta   90.00
_cell.angle_gamma   90.00
#
_symmetry.space_group_name_H-M   'P 1'
#
loop_
_entity.id
_entity.type
_entity.pdbx_description
1 polymer ?
#
loop_
_entity_poly.entity_id
_entity_poly.type
_entity_poly.pdbx_seq_one_letter_code
_entity_poly.pdbx_strand_id
1 'polypeptide(L)'
;SVDGCIDWSVDLKTYMALAGEPVRVKCALFYSYIRTNYSMAQSTGLRLMWYKNKGDLEEPIIFSEVRMSKDEDSIWFHSVELQDSGFYTCVLRNSTYCMKVSMSLTVAENESGLCYSSKIRYLEKSEVTKRKTISCPDIEDYKTAGQEPDVVWYKECKPKMWRNVVIQKGNTLLIQEVQEEDGGNYTCELKFEGKLIRRTVELKVTALLTDKPPKPLFPMENQPTVIDVQLGKPLTVDCKAFFGFSGESGPMIYWMKGEKFIEELEGHIREGEVRLIREHLGEKEVELTLIFDAVEEADLANYTCHVENRNGRKHASVLLRKKDFIYKIELAGGLGAILLLLILLVTIYKCYNIELMLFYRQNFGGDEAAEDNKEYDAYLSYTKVDPDALDCDNNEEEQFALEILPDVLEKHYGYKLFIPDRDLIPSGTYIEDLTRCVEQSRRLIIVLTPDYVLRRGWSIFEMENRLHNMLVSGEIKVILIECTELKGKVNYHEVESLKHTIKLLSVVKWKGPKSSKLNSKFWKRLVFEMPGKKKEVVSRHQVLDSAEQGLFGDLQTVPSLAVTGTSATLVESRADLTDYHQADSVQMRHYCRGYEYDVSAATLPIASISNHHTYCNIPLTLLNGQLPLNNAMKDPQEFHRNNPLLPLSAKELSFTSDIW
;
A
#
# COMPACT_ATOMS: atom_id res chain seq x y z
N SER A 1 -83.42 -20.41 9.29
CA SER A 1 -82.35 -19.51 8.78
C SER A 1 -82.18 -19.80 7.30
N VAL A 2 -81.87 -18.78 6.50
CA VAL A 2 -81.63 -18.92 5.04
C VAL A 2 -80.29 -18.27 4.67
N ASP A 3 -79.37 -18.34 5.62
CA ASP A 3 -78.01 -17.80 5.60
C ASP A 3 -77.06 -18.98 5.63
N GLY A 4 -76.02 -18.97 4.78
CA GLY A 4 -75.13 -20.11 4.58
C GLY A 4 -75.56 -21.01 3.42
N CYS A 5 -75.27 -20.57 2.19
CA CYS A 5 -74.99 -21.51 1.11
C CYS A 5 -73.59 -22.11 1.36
N ILE A 6 -73.39 -23.41 1.12
CA ILE A 6 -72.05 -24.03 1.30
C ILE A 6 -71.15 -23.50 0.19
N ASP A 7 -70.24 -22.60 0.54
CA ASP A 7 -69.32 -21.94 -0.39
C ASP A 7 -67.98 -22.67 -0.44
N TRP A 8 -67.61 -23.16 -1.61
CA TRP A 8 -66.29 -23.77 -1.87
C TRP A 8 -65.25 -22.76 -2.36
N SER A 9 -65.57 -21.45 -2.33
CA SER A 9 -64.72 -20.36 -2.80
C SER A 9 -64.41 -20.47 -4.30
N VAL A 10 -63.15 -20.54 -4.70
CA VAL A 10 -62.69 -20.60 -6.09
C VAL A 10 -62.11 -21.99 -6.40
N ASP A 11 -62.55 -22.60 -7.50
CA ASP A 11 -62.01 -23.89 -7.97
C ASP A 11 -60.56 -23.76 -8.48
N LEU A 12 -59.81 -24.85 -8.41
CA LEU A 12 -58.41 -24.88 -8.85
C LEU A 12 -58.26 -24.78 -10.38
N LYS A 13 -59.29 -25.11 -11.17
CA LYS A 13 -59.25 -24.95 -12.62
C LYS A 13 -59.51 -23.50 -13.02
N THR A 14 -58.47 -22.85 -13.55
CA THR A 14 -58.59 -21.55 -14.22
C THR A 14 -58.88 -21.75 -15.70
N TYR A 15 -59.83 -20.99 -16.24
CA TYR A 15 -60.15 -20.94 -17.66
C TYR A 15 -59.40 -19.78 -18.31
N MET A 16 -58.74 -20.04 -19.44
CA MET A 16 -57.85 -19.09 -20.12
C MET A 16 -58.12 -19.07 -21.62
N ALA A 17 -58.25 -17.88 -22.20
CA ALA A 17 -58.52 -17.70 -23.62
C ALA A 17 -58.11 -16.32 -24.14
N LEU A 18 -57.96 -16.21 -25.47
CA LEU A 18 -57.77 -14.93 -26.14
C LEU A 18 -59.11 -14.27 -26.47
N ALA A 19 -59.13 -12.93 -26.48
CA ALA A 19 -60.30 -12.15 -26.90
C ALA A 19 -60.75 -12.56 -28.32
N GLY A 20 -62.04 -12.80 -28.48
CA GLY A 20 -62.66 -13.29 -29.71
C GLY A 20 -62.78 -14.83 -29.82
N GLU A 21 -62.12 -15.61 -28.97
CA GLU A 21 -62.24 -17.08 -28.98
C GLU A 21 -63.58 -17.58 -28.39
N PRO A 22 -64.03 -18.81 -28.73
CA PRO A 22 -65.05 -19.51 -27.97
C PRO A 22 -64.45 -20.14 -26.70
N VAL A 23 -65.23 -20.21 -25.61
CA VAL A 23 -64.84 -20.83 -24.33
C VAL A 23 -66.04 -21.48 -23.66
N ARG A 24 -65.86 -22.70 -23.12
CA ARG A 24 -66.85 -23.38 -22.27
C ARG A 24 -66.38 -23.41 -20.81
N VAL A 25 -67.13 -22.76 -19.92
CA VAL A 25 -66.90 -22.80 -18.46
C VAL A 25 -67.89 -23.79 -17.84
N LYS A 26 -67.39 -24.90 -17.28
CA LYS A 26 -68.21 -25.94 -16.63
C LYS A 26 -68.34 -25.65 -15.12
N CYS A 27 -69.48 -25.99 -14.52
CA CYS A 27 -69.66 -25.81 -13.09
C CYS A 27 -68.86 -26.85 -12.28
N ALA A 28 -67.85 -26.40 -11.54
CA ALA A 28 -66.90 -27.28 -10.86
C ALA A 28 -67.54 -28.25 -9.85
N LEU A 29 -68.74 -27.95 -9.36
CA LEU A 29 -69.52 -28.86 -8.53
C LEU A 29 -69.59 -30.26 -9.16
N PHE A 30 -69.99 -30.37 -10.43
CA PHE A 30 -70.28 -31.65 -11.09
C PHE A 30 -69.05 -32.47 -11.49
N TYR A 31 -67.84 -31.87 -11.51
CA TYR A 31 -66.59 -32.59 -11.83
C TYR A 31 -65.64 -32.77 -10.64
N SER A 32 -65.73 -31.95 -9.58
CA SER A 32 -64.84 -32.01 -8.41
C SER A 32 -65.57 -32.29 -7.08
N TYR A 33 -66.70 -31.63 -6.79
CA TYR A 33 -67.25 -31.54 -5.43
C TYR A 33 -68.45 -32.46 -5.14
N ILE A 34 -69.24 -32.85 -6.15
CA ILE A 34 -70.38 -33.77 -6.03
C ILE A 34 -70.30 -34.95 -7.01
N ARG A 35 -70.76 -36.12 -6.55
CA ARG A 35 -70.81 -37.36 -7.36
C ARG A 35 -72.05 -37.46 -8.26
N THR A 36 -73.03 -36.58 -8.08
CA THR A 36 -74.24 -36.49 -8.90
C THR A 36 -73.95 -35.66 -10.14
N ASN A 37 -74.29 -36.15 -11.33
CA ASN A 37 -74.26 -35.34 -12.55
C ASN A 37 -75.42 -34.33 -12.60
N TYR A 38 -75.38 -33.42 -13.59
CA TYR A 38 -76.36 -32.36 -13.76
C TYR A 38 -77.81 -32.87 -13.91
N SER A 39 -78.04 -33.88 -14.75
CA SER A 39 -79.39 -34.41 -14.98
C SER A 39 -79.98 -35.11 -13.74
N MET A 40 -79.16 -35.75 -12.89
CA MET A 40 -79.62 -36.31 -11.61
C MET A 40 -79.84 -35.24 -10.53
N ALA A 41 -79.07 -34.14 -10.55
CA ALA A 41 -79.36 -32.99 -9.69
C ALA A 41 -80.69 -32.30 -10.11
N GLN A 42 -80.92 -32.15 -11.42
CA GLN A 42 -82.14 -31.55 -11.94
C GLN A 42 -83.38 -32.42 -11.66
N SER A 43 -83.29 -33.75 -11.80
CA SER A 43 -84.40 -34.66 -11.51
C SER A 43 -84.74 -34.77 -10.00
N THR A 44 -83.76 -34.50 -9.12
CA THR A 44 -83.98 -34.37 -7.67
C THR A 44 -84.42 -32.97 -7.23
N GLY A 45 -84.70 -32.07 -8.18
CA GLY A 45 -85.28 -30.75 -7.94
C GLY A 45 -84.29 -29.65 -7.56
N LEU A 46 -82.98 -29.91 -7.63
CA LEU A 46 -81.96 -28.87 -7.49
C LEU A 46 -81.92 -28.01 -8.76
N ARG A 47 -81.83 -26.68 -8.59
CA ARG A 47 -81.73 -25.71 -9.67
C ARG A 47 -80.31 -25.14 -9.75
N LEU A 48 -79.71 -25.21 -10.93
CA LEU A 48 -78.41 -24.60 -11.23
C LEU A 48 -78.59 -23.17 -11.74
N MET A 49 -78.17 -22.21 -10.92
CA MET A 49 -78.09 -20.78 -11.22
C MET A 49 -76.63 -20.36 -11.41
N TRP A 50 -76.42 -19.22 -12.06
CA TRP A 50 -75.10 -18.70 -12.38
C TRP A 50 -75.03 -17.19 -12.10
N TYR A 51 -73.95 -16.77 -11.47
CA TYR A 51 -73.67 -15.39 -11.09
C TYR A 51 -72.28 -15.00 -11.60
N LYS A 52 -72.07 -13.72 -11.94
CA LYS A 52 -70.75 -13.15 -12.20
C LYS A 52 -70.43 -12.20 -11.06
N ASN A 53 -69.25 -12.34 -10.45
CA ASN A 53 -68.79 -11.38 -9.46
C ASN A 53 -68.18 -10.14 -10.13
N LYS A 54 -68.63 -8.95 -9.72
CA LYS A 54 -68.06 -7.64 -10.09
C LYS A 54 -67.56 -6.93 -8.83
N GLY A 55 -66.30 -7.16 -8.49
CA GLY A 55 -65.73 -6.69 -7.22
C GLY A 55 -66.30 -7.48 -6.04
N ASP A 56 -67.17 -6.84 -5.26
CA ASP A 56 -67.83 -7.42 -4.08
C ASP A 56 -69.30 -7.82 -4.33
N LEU A 57 -69.80 -7.69 -5.57
CA LEU A 57 -71.21 -7.90 -5.92
C LEU A 57 -71.41 -9.08 -6.89
N GLU A 58 -72.14 -10.11 -6.45
CA GLU A 58 -72.59 -11.23 -7.27
C GLU A 58 -73.87 -10.86 -8.07
N GLU A 59 -73.72 -10.53 -9.35
CA GLU A 59 -74.86 -10.29 -10.25
C GLU A 59 -75.32 -11.59 -10.94
N PRO A 60 -76.63 -11.87 -11.06
CA PRO A 60 -77.13 -13.02 -11.82
C PRO A 60 -76.87 -12.86 -13.32
N ILE A 61 -76.42 -13.92 -13.98
CA ILE A 61 -76.01 -13.86 -15.39
C ILE A 61 -77.23 -13.83 -16.32
N ILE A 62 -77.33 -12.77 -17.12
CA ILE A 62 -78.30 -12.63 -18.21
C ILE A 62 -77.70 -13.28 -19.46
N PHE A 63 -78.19 -14.46 -19.81
CA PHE A 63 -77.79 -15.19 -21.01
C PHE A 63 -78.32 -14.53 -22.29
N SER A 64 -77.56 -14.63 -23.38
CA SER A 64 -77.90 -14.10 -24.70
C SER A 64 -77.47 -15.10 -25.77
N GLU A 65 -78.43 -15.63 -26.52
CA GLU A 65 -78.27 -16.75 -27.47
C GLU A 65 -77.17 -16.51 -28.52
N VAL A 66 -76.84 -15.25 -28.82
CA VAL A 66 -75.84 -14.86 -29.83
C VAL A 66 -74.39 -14.87 -29.29
N ARG A 67 -74.18 -14.67 -27.98
CA ARG A 67 -72.83 -14.47 -27.41
C ARG A 67 -72.50 -15.37 -26.22
N MET A 68 -73.46 -15.59 -25.33
CA MET A 68 -73.26 -16.29 -24.06
C MET A 68 -74.51 -17.13 -23.72
N SER A 69 -74.45 -18.42 -24.05
CA SER A 69 -75.55 -19.37 -23.84
C SER A 69 -75.29 -20.29 -22.64
N LYS A 70 -76.34 -20.69 -21.93
CA LYS A 70 -76.27 -21.77 -20.93
C LYS A 70 -76.51 -23.11 -21.60
N ASP A 71 -75.63 -24.08 -21.35
CA ASP A 71 -75.66 -25.44 -21.88
C ASP A 71 -75.47 -26.44 -20.74
N GLU A 72 -76.55 -27.14 -20.37
CA GLU A 72 -76.63 -28.03 -19.20
C GLU A 72 -75.99 -27.44 -17.92
N ASP A 73 -74.79 -27.92 -17.58
CA ASP A 73 -74.00 -27.60 -16.40
C ASP A 73 -72.97 -26.48 -16.61
N SER A 74 -72.99 -25.85 -17.79
CA SER A 74 -71.93 -25.00 -18.31
C SER A 74 -72.45 -23.69 -18.94
N ILE A 75 -71.53 -22.73 -19.09
CA ILE A 75 -71.71 -21.52 -19.90
C ILE A 75 -70.81 -21.64 -21.12
N TRP A 76 -71.38 -21.48 -22.31
CA TRP A 76 -70.61 -21.22 -23.53
C TRP A 76 -70.56 -19.73 -23.81
N PHE A 77 -69.36 -19.22 -23.93
CA PHE A 77 -69.07 -17.97 -24.62
C PHE A 77 -68.75 -18.34 -26.07
N HIS A 78 -69.61 -17.93 -27.00
CA HIS A 78 -69.32 -18.07 -28.44
C HIS A 78 -68.27 -17.07 -28.89
N SER A 79 -68.10 -15.98 -28.13
CA SER A 79 -67.04 -14.98 -28.29
C SER A 79 -66.77 -14.34 -26.93
N VAL A 80 -65.60 -14.60 -26.33
CA VAL A 80 -65.16 -13.88 -25.13
C VAL A 80 -64.63 -12.49 -25.46
N GLU A 81 -64.88 -11.55 -24.58
CA GLU A 81 -64.36 -10.17 -24.60
C GLU A 81 -63.49 -9.94 -23.36
N LEU A 82 -62.61 -8.94 -23.36
CA LEU A 82 -61.78 -8.62 -22.18
C LEU A 82 -62.62 -8.40 -20.90
N GLN A 83 -63.83 -7.83 -21.06
CA GLN A 83 -64.80 -7.59 -19.99
C GLN A 83 -65.44 -8.88 -19.42
N ASP A 84 -65.30 -10.01 -20.10
CA ASP A 84 -65.73 -11.31 -19.56
C ASP A 84 -64.77 -11.85 -18.51
N SER A 85 -63.54 -11.31 -18.38
CA SER A 85 -62.64 -11.70 -17.27
C SER A 85 -63.33 -11.53 -15.90
N GLY A 86 -63.06 -12.46 -14.98
CA GLY A 86 -63.61 -12.45 -13.62
C GLY A 86 -64.04 -13.84 -13.12
N PHE A 87 -64.77 -13.85 -12.00
CA PHE A 87 -65.24 -15.08 -11.36
C PHE A 87 -66.70 -15.37 -11.71
N TYR A 88 -66.96 -16.62 -12.08
CA TYR A 88 -68.26 -17.16 -12.48
C TYR A 88 -68.72 -18.17 -11.45
N THR A 89 -69.66 -17.77 -10.60
CA THR A 89 -70.16 -18.57 -9.48
C THR A 89 -71.35 -19.42 -9.92
N CYS A 90 -71.20 -20.75 -9.94
CA CYS A 90 -72.33 -21.65 -10.12
C CYS A 90 -72.93 -22.01 -8.77
N VAL A 91 -74.25 -21.89 -8.64
CA VAL A 91 -75.02 -22.09 -7.41
C VAL A 91 -76.07 -23.18 -7.63
N LEU A 92 -75.96 -24.29 -6.92
CA LEU A 92 -76.90 -25.41 -6.99
C LEU A 92 -77.78 -25.42 -5.73
N ARG A 93 -79.09 -25.17 -5.89
CA ARG A 93 -80.00 -24.88 -4.78
C ARG A 93 -81.37 -25.54 -4.89
N ASN A 94 -81.92 -25.98 -3.75
CA ASN A 94 -83.31 -26.36 -3.53
C ASN A 94 -83.81 -25.64 -2.24
N SER A 95 -85.00 -25.97 -1.72
CA SER A 95 -85.61 -25.35 -0.53
C SER A 95 -84.79 -25.55 0.75
N THR A 96 -84.12 -26.70 0.90
CA THR A 96 -83.37 -27.11 2.10
C THR A 96 -81.85 -27.20 1.90
N TYR A 97 -81.35 -27.03 0.68
CA TYR A 97 -79.96 -27.26 0.32
C TYR A 97 -79.43 -26.18 -0.62
N CYS A 98 -78.20 -25.73 -0.40
CA CYS A 98 -77.52 -24.75 -1.25
C CYS A 98 -76.02 -25.00 -1.19
N MET A 99 -75.37 -25.10 -2.35
CA MET A 99 -73.92 -25.06 -2.50
C MET A 99 -73.52 -24.14 -3.65
N LYS A 100 -72.34 -23.52 -3.56
CA LYS A 100 -71.76 -22.71 -4.63
C LYS A 100 -70.25 -22.88 -4.74
N VAL A 101 -69.72 -22.62 -5.94
CA VAL A 101 -68.29 -22.55 -6.23
C VAL A 101 -68.06 -21.59 -7.40
N SER A 102 -66.91 -20.94 -7.42
CA SER A 102 -66.55 -19.93 -8.42
C SER A 102 -65.45 -20.46 -9.33
N MET A 103 -65.64 -20.38 -10.64
CA MET A 103 -64.58 -20.67 -11.61
C MET A 103 -63.98 -19.34 -12.10
N SER A 104 -62.65 -19.28 -12.18
CA SER A 104 -61.96 -18.09 -12.70
C SER A 104 -61.85 -18.15 -14.22
N LEU A 105 -62.24 -17.07 -14.91
CA LEU A 105 -62.03 -16.88 -16.34
C LEU A 105 -61.10 -15.68 -16.56
N THR A 106 -59.99 -15.89 -17.25
CA THR A 106 -59.02 -14.85 -17.65
C THR A 106 -59.02 -14.72 -19.16
N VAL A 107 -59.43 -13.55 -19.67
CA VAL A 107 -59.39 -13.22 -21.10
C VAL A 107 -58.28 -12.19 -21.35
N ALA A 108 -57.45 -12.44 -22.35
CA ALA A 108 -56.36 -11.53 -22.73
C ALA A 108 -56.36 -11.23 -24.25
N GLU A 109 -55.73 -10.14 -24.65
CA GLU A 109 -55.38 -9.88 -26.05
C GLU A 109 -53.92 -10.28 -26.32
N ASN A 110 -53.60 -10.60 -27.57
CA ASN A 110 -52.23 -10.89 -27.98
C ASN A 110 -51.28 -9.72 -27.69
N GLU A 111 -50.09 -10.01 -27.18
CA GLU A 111 -49.04 -9.00 -27.05
C GLU A 111 -48.51 -8.57 -28.43
N SER A 112 -48.07 -7.32 -28.54
CA SER A 112 -47.75 -6.69 -29.83
C SER A 112 -46.62 -7.41 -30.58
N GLY A 113 -46.95 -8.05 -31.71
CA GLY A 113 -46.02 -8.86 -32.49
C GLY A 113 -45.95 -10.34 -32.09
N LEU A 114 -46.76 -10.77 -31.12
CA LEU A 114 -46.91 -12.15 -30.67
C LEU A 114 -48.31 -12.70 -31.02
N CYS A 115 -48.45 -14.01 -30.85
CA CYS A 115 -49.64 -14.83 -31.13
C CYS A 115 -50.28 -15.39 -29.84
N TYR A 116 -49.82 -14.90 -28.69
CA TYR A 116 -50.25 -15.26 -27.34
C TYR A 116 -50.14 -14.03 -26.42
N SER A 117 -50.60 -14.18 -25.17
CA SER A 117 -50.24 -13.28 -24.07
C SER A 117 -49.52 -14.02 -22.96
N SER A 118 -48.47 -13.38 -22.42
CA SER A 118 -47.65 -13.86 -21.32
C SER A 118 -48.42 -14.08 -20.02
N LYS A 119 -49.65 -13.55 -19.92
CA LYS A 119 -50.57 -13.71 -18.77
C LYS A 119 -51.35 -15.04 -18.76
N ILE A 120 -51.50 -15.71 -19.91
CA ILE A 120 -52.40 -16.87 -20.08
C ILE A 120 -51.70 -18.07 -20.73
N ARG A 121 -50.40 -18.21 -20.47
CA ARG A 121 -49.58 -19.32 -20.96
C ARG A 121 -49.41 -20.40 -19.89
N TYR A 122 -49.43 -21.65 -20.32
CA TYR A 122 -49.17 -22.80 -19.47
C TYR A 122 -47.66 -22.94 -19.29
N LEU A 123 -47.19 -23.32 -18.10
CA LEU A 123 -45.77 -23.54 -17.81
C LEU A 123 -45.48 -25.03 -17.70
N GLU A 124 -44.58 -25.53 -18.54
CA GLU A 124 -44.05 -26.89 -18.44
C GLU A 124 -42.53 -26.90 -18.26
N LYS A 125 -42.03 -27.89 -17.53
CA LYS A 125 -40.60 -28.13 -17.33
C LYS A 125 -40.17 -29.42 -18.03
N SER A 126 -38.91 -29.48 -18.45
CA SER A 126 -38.24 -30.73 -18.85
C SER A 126 -36.74 -30.64 -18.59
N GLU A 127 -36.14 -31.73 -18.12
CA GLU A 127 -34.68 -31.85 -18.11
C GLU A 127 -34.16 -32.08 -19.54
N VAL A 128 -32.91 -31.66 -19.81
CA VAL A 128 -32.16 -32.03 -21.02
C VAL A 128 -32.00 -33.55 -21.15
N THR A 129 -31.77 -34.01 -22.37
CA THR A 129 -31.65 -35.42 -22.83
C THR A 129 -32.84 -36.35 -22.54
N LYS A 130 -33.77 -35.96 -21.66
CA LYS A 130 -35.02 -36.69 -21.44
C LYS A 130 -36.00 -36.49 -22.60
N ARG A 131 -36.93 -37.43 -22.71
CA ARG A 131 -38.09 -37.37 -23.60
C ARG A 131 -39.16 -36.45 -23.01
N LYS A 132 -39.71 -35.55 -23.81
CA LYS A 132 -40.83 -34.67 -23.44
C LYS A 132 -41.96 -34.80 -24.47
N THR A 133 -43.19 -34.91 -23.98
CA THR A 133 -44.39 -34.71 -24.81
C THR A 133 -45.04 -33.41 -24.34
N ILE A 134 -45.32 -32.50 -25.27
CA ILE A 134 -46.15 -31.32 -25.04
C ILE A 134 -47.53 -31.63 -25.62
N SER A 135 -48.60 -31.47 -24.85
CA SER A 135 -49.99 -31.63 -25.33
C SER A 135 -50.66 -30.27 -25.46
N CYS A 136 -51.43 -30.06 -26.52
CA CYS A 136 -52.25 -28.85 -26.65
C CYS A 136 -53.35 -28.87 -25.55
N PRO A 137 -53.33 -27.94 -24.57
CA PRO A 137 -54.15 -28.04 -23.36
C PRO A 137 -55.58 -27.51 -23.57
N ASP A 138 -56.52 -28.01 -22.77
CA ASP A 138 -57.92 -27.55 -22.72
C ASP A 138 -58.66 -27.49 -24.08
N ILE A 139 -58.37 -28.44 -24.98
CA ILE A 139 -59.04 -28.55 -26.29
C ILE A 139 -60.19 -29.56 -26.35
N GLU A 140 -60.58 -30.15 -25.22
CA GLU A 140 -61.52 -31.30 -25.20
C GLU A 140 -62.92 -30.94 -25.68
N ASP A 141 -63.40 -29.75 -25.34
CA ASP A 141 -64.71 -29.23 -25.74
C ASP A 141 -64.79 -28.79 -27.23
N TYR A 142 -63.66 -28.75 -27.95
CA TYR A 142 -63.60 -28.36 -29.37
C TYR A 142 -63.47 -29.57 -30.33
N LYS A 143 -63.71 -30.79 -29.83
CA LYS A 143 -63.64 -32.03 -30.62
C LYS A 143 -64.97 -32.36 -31.28
N THR A 144 -65.04 -32.23 -32.61
CA THR A 144 -66.22 -32.66 -33.39
C THR A 144 -66.36 -34.18 -33.37
N ALA A 145 -67.59 -34.68 -33.24
CA ALA A 145 -67.86 -36.11 -33.12
C ALA A 145 -67.32 -36.92 -34.32
N GLY A 146 -66.29 -37.73 -34.08
CA GLY A 146 -65.68 -38.63 -35.07
C GLY A 146 -64.44 -38.10 -35.80
N GLN A 147 -63.97 -36.88 -35.50
CA GLN A 147 -62.78 -36.30 -36.14
C GLN A 147 -61.81 -35.75 -35.08
N GLU A 148 -60.52 -36.11 -35.16
CA GLU A 148 -59.49 -35.45 -34.37
C GLU A 148 -59.30 -34.00 -34.86
N PRO A 149 -59.14 -33.02 -33.96
CA PRO A 149 -58.89 -31.64 -34.37
C PRO A 149 -57.55 -31.55 -35.10
N ASP A 150 -57.55 -30.90 -36.26
CA ASP A 150 -56.31 -30.56 -36.96
C ASP A 150 -55.61 -29.43 -36.19
N VAL A 151 -54.41 -29.72 -35.69
CA VAL A 151 -53.65 -28.84 -34.79
C VAL A 151 -52.36 -28.44 -35.46
N VAL A 152 -52.17 -27.14 -35.69
CA VAL A 152 -50.92 -26.57 -36.23
C VAL A 152 -50.06 -26.05 -35.09
N TRP A 153 -48.80 -26.49 -35.02
CA TRP A 153 -47.86 -26.03 -33.99
C TRP A 153 -46.88 -24.97 -34.51
N TYR A 154 -46.65 -23.95 -33.68
CA TYR A 154 -45.74 -22.83 -33.89
C TYR A 154 -44.72 -22.77 -32.75
N LYS A 155 -43.49 -22.31 -33.02
CA LYS A 155 -42.50 -21.96 -31.98
C LYS A 155 -42.12 -20.49 -32.11
N GLU A 156 -42.14 -19.75 -30.99
CA GLU A 156 -42.02 -18.28 -30.96
C GLU A 156 -42.90 -17.59 -32.01
N CYS A 157 -44.16 -18.03 -32.11
CA CYS A 157 -45.17 -17.54 -33.06
C CYS A 157 -44.79 -17.61 -34.55
N LYS A 158 -43.81 -18.45 -34.90
CA LYS A 158 -43.41 -18.71 -36.28
C LYS A 158 -43.63 -20.19 -36.61
N PRO A 159 -44.07 -20.53 -37.83
CA PRO A 159 -44.08 -21.91 -38.29
C PRO A 159 -42.61 -22.37 -38.39
N LYS A 160 -42.23 -23.40 -37.62
CA LYS A 160 -40.88 -23.95 -37.60
C LYS A 160 -40.90 -25.35 -38.20
N MET A 161 -40.00 -25.64 -39.15
CA MET A 161 -39.75 -27.02 -39.56
C MET A 161 -39.10 -27.77 -38.38
N TRP A 162 -39.77 -28.81 -37.89
CA TRP A 162 -39.29 -29.61 -36.77
C TRP A 162 -38.05 -30.42 -37.16
N ARG A 163 -37.07 -30.48 -36.25
CA ARG A 163 -35.91 -31.38 -36.37
C ARG A 163 -36.38 -32.84 -36.26
N ASN A 164 -35.72 -33.79 -36.92
CA ASN A 164 -36.18 -35.21 -37.02
C ASN A 164 -36.47 -35.91 -35.67
N VAL A 165 -35.91 -35.39 -34.57
CA VAL A 165 -36.08 -35.85 -33.17
C VAL A 165 -37.42 -35.40 -32.55
N VAL A 166 -38.13 -34.48 -33.21
CA VAL A 166 -39.40 -33.87 -32.79
C VAL A 166 -40.51 -34.34 -33.72
N ILE A 167 -41.49 -35.06 -33.17
CA ILE A 167 -42.53 -35.77 -33.91
C ILE A 167 -43.90 -35.26 -33.46
N GLN A 168 -44.67 -34.65 -34.36
CA GLN A 168 -46.08 -34.34 -34.09
C GLN A 168 -46.93 -35.62 -34.17
N LYS A 169 -47.85 -35.80 -33.22
CA LYS A 169 -48.85 -36.87 -33.19
C LYS A 169 -50.20 -36.30 -32.73
N GLY A 170 -51.11 -36.08 -33.67
CA GLY A 170 -52.40 -35.42 -33.40
C GLY A 170 -52.19 -34.08 -32.71
N ASN A 171 -52.84 -33.91 -31.55
CA ASN A 171 -52.72 -32.71 -30.70
C ASN A 171 -51.46 -32.65 -29.80
N THR A 172 -50.44 -33.49 -30.04
CA THR A 172 -49.22 -33.55 -29.22
C THR A 172 -47.95 -33.39 -30.04
N LEU A 173 -46.91 -32.84 -29.40
CA LEU A 173 -45.56 -32.70 -29.95
C LEU A 173 -44.57 -33.48 -29.07
N LEU A 174 -44.02 -34.57 -29.61
CA LEU A 174 -43.09 -35.47 -28.93
C LEU A 174 -41.63 -35.09 -29.28
N ILE A 175 -40.91 -34.55 -28.31
CA ILE A 175 -39.46 -34.34 -28.36
C ILE A 175 -38.79 -35.58 -27.77
N GLN A 176 -38.07 -36.37 -28.58
CA GLN A 176 -37.48 -37.63 -28.10
C GLN A 176 -36.30 -37.41 -27.14
N GLU A 177 -35.51 -36.36 -27.38
CA GLU A 177 -34.33 -35.96 -26.60
C GLU A 177 -34.29 -34.42 -26.53
N VAL A 178 -34.61 -33.84 -25.37
CA VAL A 178 -34.68 -32.39 -25.17
C VAL A 178 -33.29 -31.75 -25.13
N GLN A 179 -33.13 -30.63 -25.85
CA GLN A 179 -31.92 -29.79 -25.87
C GLN A 179 -32.25 -28.38 -25.36
N GLU A 180 -31.24 -27.58 -25.01
CA GLU A 180 -31.45 -26.19 -24.55
C GLU A 180 -32.22 -25.35 -25.59
N GLU A 181 -31.96 -25.54 -26.88
CA GLU A 181 -32.69 -24.88 -27.98
C GLU A 181 -34.17 -25.30 -28.12
N ASP A 182 -34.61 -26.36 -27.43
CA ASP A 182 -36.03 -26.69 -27.31
C ASP A 182 -36.73 -25.82 -26.26
N GLY A 183 -36.02 -25.06 -25.41
CA GLY A 183 -36.66 -24.07 -24.53
C GLY A 183 -37.43 -22.98 -25.29
N GLY A 184 -38.52 -22.47 -24.73
CA GLY A 184 -39.33 -21.40 -25.33
C GLY A 184 -40.83 -21.68 -25.44
N ASN A 185 -41.54 -20.87 -26.20
CA ASN A 185 -43.00 -20.85 -26.28
C ASN A 185 -43.50 -21.65 -27.49
N TYR A 186 -44.25 -22.73 -27.20
CA TYR A 186 -44.92 -23.59 -28.17
C TYR A 186 -46.40 -23.24 -28.21
N THR A 187 -46.88 -22.73 -29.34
CA THR A 187 -48.30 -22.39 -29.52
C THR A 187 -48.94 -23.40 -30.46
N CYS A 188 -49.99 -24.07 -30.01
CA CYS A 188 -50.87 -24.84 -30.87
C CYS A 188 -52.06 -23.98 -31.30
N GLU A 189 -52.46 -24.10 -32.57
CA GLU A 189 -53.65 -23.49 -33.16
C GLU A 189 -54.58 -24.61 -33.68
N LEU A 190 -55.88 -24.49 -33.40
CA LEU A 190 -56.92 -25.34 -34.00
C LEU A 190 -58.11 -24.48 -34.46
N LYS A 191 -58.93 -25.04 -35.37
CA LYS A 191 -60.12 -24.37 -35.90
C LYS A 191 -61.41 -25.02 -35.39
N PHE A 192 -62.30 -24.22 -34.82
CA PHE A 192 -63.60 -24.64 -34.29
C PHE A 192 -64.67 -23.62 -34.69
N GLU A 193 -65.81 -24.08 -35.24
CA GLU A 193 -66.93 -23.23 -35.67
C GLU A 193 -66.53 -21.98 -36.50
N GLY A 194 -65.51 -22.14 -37.35
CA GLY A 194 -64.96 -21.07 -38.19
C GLY A 194 -63.94 -20.16 -37.50
N LYS A 195 -63.88 -20.15 -36.15
CA LYS A 195 -62.90 -19.43 -35.35
C LYS A 195 -61.59 -20.21 -35.19
N LEU A 196 -60.53 -19.49 -34.84
CA LEU A 196 -59.23 -20.05 -34.46
C LEU A 196 -59.10 -19.99 -32.94
N ILE A 197 -58.54 -21.04 -32.34
CA ILE A 197 -58.27 -21.18 -30.92
C ILE A 197 -56.78 -21.42 -30.76
N ARG A 198 -56.09 -20.68 -29.88
CA ARG A 198 -54.65 -20.82 -29.61
C ARG A 198 -54.36 -21.11 -28.16
N ARG A 199 -53.48 -22.06 -27.89
CA ARG A 199 -53.00 -22.38 -26.53
C ARG A 199 -51.48 -22.45 -26.54
N THR A 200 -50.84 -21.82 -25.56
CA THR A 200 -49.38 -21.65 -25.55
C THR A 200 -48.77 -22.23 -24.29
N VAL A 201 -47.74 -23.06 -24.48
CA VAL A 201 -46.94 -23.68 -23.43
C VAL A 201 -45.52 -23.08 -23.45
N GLU A 202 -45.10 -22.45 -22.36
CA GLU A 202 -43.70 -22.12 -22.11
C GLU A 202 -42.99 -23.39 -21.62
N LEU A 203 -42.13 -23.97 -22.45
CA LEU A 203 -41.24 -25.06 -22.05
C LEU A 203 -39.94 -24.47 -21.47
N LYS A 204 -39.73 -24.65 -20.16
CA LYS A 204 -38.44 -24.38 -19.51
C LYS A 204 -37.60 -25.64 -19.48
N VAL A 205 -36.44 -25.58 -20.10
CA VAL A 205 -35.44 -26.65 -20.09
C VAL A 205 -34.53 -26.49 -18.88
N THR A 206 -34.29 -27.58 -18.16
CA THR A 206 -33.40 -27.64 -16.99
C THR A 206 -32.28 -28.64 -17.19
N ALA A 207 -31.23 -28.57 -16.37
CA ALA A 207 -30.19 -29.58 -16.31
C ALA A 207 -30.78 -30.91 -15.82
N LEU A 208 -30.02 -32.00 -15.97
CA LEU A 208 -30.37 -33.28 -15.36
C LEU A 208 -30.38 -33.15 -13.83
N LEU A 209 -31.37 -33.78 -13.20
CA LEU A 209 -31.55 -33.77 -11.76
C LEU A 209 -30.32 -34.36 -11.03
N THR A 210 -29.64 -33.54 -10.21
CA THR A 210 -28.26 -33.80 -9.78
C THR A 210 -28.07 -35.03 -8.88
N ASP A 211 -26.94 -35.70 -9.07
CA ASP A 211 -26.45 -36.84 -8.30
C ASP A 211 -25.53 -36.42 -7.14
N LYS A 212 -25.05 -35.17 -7.11
CA LYS A 212 -23.95 -34.69 -6.25
C LYS A 212 -24.40 -33.68 -5.18
N PRO A 213 -23.69 -33.61 -4.04
CA PRO A 213 -23.86 -32.52 -3.06
C PRO A 213 -23.42 -31.17 -3.65
N PRO A 214 -23.80 -30.04 -3.05
CA PRO A 214 -23.37 -28.71 -3.51
C PRO A 214 -21.86 -28.52 -3.32
N LYS A 215 -21.26 -27.64 -4.13
CA LYS A 215 -19.83 -27.37 -4.10
C LYS A 215 -19.57 -25.95 -3.55
N PRO A 216 -18.91 -25.80 -2.38
CA PRO A 216 -18.40 -24.48 -1.98
C PRO A 216 -17.28 -24.07 -2.95
N LEU A 217 -17.36 -22.83 -3.44
CA LEU A 217 -16.41 -22.18 -4.34
C LEU A 217 -15.47 -21.27 -3.56
N PHE A 218 -16.00 -20.55 -2.57
CA PHE A 218 -15.26 -19.74 -1.61
C PHE A 218 -16.02 -19.73 -0.26
N PRO A 219 -15.36 -19.91 0.90
CA PRO A 219 -14.03 -20.50 1.07
C PRO A 219 -13.93 -21.89 0.41
N MET A 220 -12.71 -22.39 0.23
CA MET A 220 -12.48 -23.69 -0.41
C MET A 220 -12.55 -24.83 0.62
N GLU A 221 -13.28 -25.92 0.31
CA GLU A 221 -13.44 -27.09 1.21
C GLU A 221 -12.10 -27.63 1.74
N ASN A 222 -11.10 -27.79 0.85
CA ASN A 222 -9.84 -28.46 1.19
C ASN A 222 -8.79 -27.55 1.86
N GLN A 223 -9.04 -26.24 2.00
CA GLN A 223 -8.06 -25.28 2.52
C GLN A 223 -8.75 -24.16 3.34
N PRO A 224 -8.54 -24.08 4.67
CA PRO A 224 -9.15 -23.03 5.48
C PRO A 224 -8.62 -21.66 5.06
N THR A 225 -9.53 -20.76 4.69
CA THR A 225 -9.18 -19.42 4.23
C THR A 225 -8.86 -18.54 5.44
N VAL A 226 -7.65 -17.98 5.51
CA VAL A 226 -7.25 -17.10 6.63
C VAL A 226 -7.50 -15.65 6.25
N ILE A 227 -8.20 -14.91 7.10
CA ILE A 227 -8.48 -13.48 6.91
C ILE A 227 -7.84 -12.68 8.06
N ASP A 228 -6.91 -11.78 7.73
CA ASP A 228 -6.26 -10.89 8.68
C ASP A 228 -7.12 -9.64 8.95
N VAL A 229 -7.76 -9.62 10.13
CA VAL A 229 -8.75 -8.63 10.57
C VAL A 229 -8.15 -7.56 11.50
N GLN A 230 -8.82 -6.41 11.58
CA GLN A 230 -8.53 -5.34 12.54
C GLN A 230 -9.69 -5.22 13.52
N LEU A 231 -9.40 -5.25 14.82
CA LEU A 231 -10.41 -5.13 15.87
C LEU A 231 -11.12 -3.77 15.80
N GLY A 232 -12.40 -3.74 16.17
CA GLY A 232 -13.22 -2.52 16.19
C GLY A 232 -13.61 -1.98 14.81
N LYS A 233 -13.41 -2.74 13.73
CA LYS A 233 -13.88 -2.40 12.37
C LYS A 233 -14.92 -3.40 11.87
N PRO A 234 -15.86 -2.99 11.01
CA PRO A 234 -16.77 -3.91 10.36
C PRO A 234 -16.03 -4.87 9.43
N LEU A 235 -16.59 -6.06 9.25
CA LEU A 235 -16.09 -7.11 8.36
C LEU A 235 -17.27 -7.78 7.64
N THR A 236 -17.10 -8.10 6.37
CA THR A 236 -18.00 -8.98 5.63
C THR A 236 -17.18 -10.15 5.07
N VAL A 237 -17.69 -11.37 5.23
CA VAL A 237 -17.08 -12.61 4.73
C VAL A 237 -18.08 -13.31 3.82
N ASP A 238 -17.77 -13.42 2.54
CA ASP A 238 -18.60 -14.12 1.56
C ASP A 238 -18.48 -15.64 1.73
N CYS A 239 -19.59 -16.36 1.60
CA CYS A 239 -19.59 -17.74 1.14
C CYS A 239 -20.26 -17.83 -0.23
N LYS A 240 -19.60 -18.48 -1.18
CA LYS A 240 -20.04 -18.66 -2.58
C LYS A 240 -20.10 -20.13 -2.89
N ALA A 241 -21.21 -20.61 -3.44
CA ALA A 241 -21.41 -22.03 -3.69
C ALA A 241 -22.24 -22.32 -4.94
N PHE A 242 -21.94 -23.46 -5.55
CA PHE A 242 -22.65 -24.00 -6.71
C PHE A 242 -23.57 -25.15 -6.32
N PHE A 243 -24.83 -25.04 -6.73
CA PHE A 243 -25.89 -26.03 -6.54
C PHE A 243 -26.33 -26.54 -7.92
N GLY A 244 -26.04 -27.80 -8.22
CA GLY A 244 -26.62 -28.49 -9.37
C GLY A 244 -28.14 -28.64 -9.23
N PHE A 245 -28.85 -28.77 -10.35
CA PHE A 245 -30.32 -28.73 -10.37
C PHE A 245 -30.95 -29.80 -9.45
N SER A 246 -31.71 -29.35 -8.44
CA SER A 246 -32.30 -30.21 -7.39
C SER A 246 -33.84 -30.25 -7.42
N GLY A 247 -34.46 -29.83 -8.53
CA GLY A 247 -35.91 -29.68 -8.64
C GLY A 247 -36.37 -28.30 -8.17
N GLU A 248 -37.40 -28.26 -7.31
CA GLU A 248 -37.99 -27.02 -6.80
C GLU A 248 -37.47 -26.61 -5.41
N SER A 249 -36.64 -27.45 -4.78
CA SER A 249 -35.95 -27.12 -3.53
C SER A 249 -35.01 -25.93 -3.71
N GLY A 250 -35.06 -24.98 -2.76
CA GLY A 250 -34.10 -23.89 -2.68
C GLY A 250 -32.67 -24.36 -2.32
N PRO A 251 -31.65 -23.54 -2.60
CA PRO A 251 -30.28 -23.81 -2.17
C PRO A 251 -30.15 -23.59 -0.66
N MET A 252 -29.81 -24.63 0.10
CA MET A 252 -29.58 -24.53 1.55
C MET A 252 -28.11 -24.18 1.79
N ILE A 253 -27.86 -22.94 2.22
CA ILE A 253 -26.55 -22.36 2.54
C ILE A 253 -26.68 -21.57 3.85
N TYR A 254 -25.74 -21.76 4.79
CA TYR A 254 -25.76 -21.12 6.12
C TYR A 254 -24.36 -21.14 6.75
N TRP A 255 -24.09 -20.24 7.70
CA TRP A 255 -22.86 -20.18 8.49
C TRP A 255 -23.02 -20.81 9.88
N MET A 256 -21.91 -21.28 10.45
CA MET A 256 -21.80 -21.69 11.86
C MET A 256 -20.49 -21.22 12.50
N LYS A 257 -20.53 -20.89 13.80
CA LYS A 257 -19.36 -20.57 14.64
C LYS A 257 -19.07 -21.79 15.53
N GLY A 258 -18.28 -22.72 15.02
CA GLY A 258 -18.10 -24.05 15.63
C GLY A 258 -19.36 -24.91 15.47
N GLU A 259 -20.01 -25.26 16.58
CA GLU A 259 -21.23 -26.09 16.59
C GLU A 259 -22.53 -25.28 16.66
N LYS A 260 -22.46 -23.95 16.73
CA LYS A 260 -23.63 -23.06 16.81
C LYS A 260 -23.95 -22.38 15.47
N PHE A 261 -25.23 -22.24 15.18
CA PHE A 261 -25.73 -21.36 14.12
C PHE A 261 -25.51 -19.89 14.48
N ILE A 262 -25.40 -19.01 13.48
CA ILE A 262 -25.22 -17.57 13.74
C ILE A 262 -26.48 -16.95 14.34
N GLU A 263 -27.67 -17.45 14.00
CA GLU A 263 -28.95 -17.05 14.61
C GLU A 263 -29.01 -17.29 16.13
N GLU A 264 -28.20 -18.20 16.68
CA GLU A 264 -28.09 -18.46 18.13
C GLU A 264 -27.09 -17.53 18.85
N LEU A 265 -26.43 -16.62 18.11
CA LEU A 265 -25.44 -15.69 18.65
C LEU A 265 -26.09 -14.30 18.81
N GLU A 266 -26.62 -14.02 20.00
CA GLU A 266 -27.02 -12.66 20.37
C GLU A 266 -25.81 -11.71 20.26
N GLY A 267 -25.87 -10.71 19.37
CA GLY A 267 -24.80 -9.72 19.23
C GLY A 267 -24.72 -9.01 17.88
N HIS A 268 -23.49 -8.64 17.51
CA HIS A 268 -23.10 -7.84 16.35
C HIS A 268 -22.71 -8.67 15.11
N ILE A 269 -22.93 -9.99 15.16
CA ILE A 269 -22.70 -10.93 14.05
C ILE A 269 -24.05 -11.29 13.45
N ARG A 270 -24.17 -11.25 12.12
CA ARG A 270 -25.41 -11.56 11.40
C ARG A 270 -25.16 -12.12 10.01
N GLU A 271 -26.04 -12.99 9.55
CA GLU A 271 -26.05 -13.44 8.16
C GLU A 271 -26.84 -12.44 7.29
N GLY A 272 -26.40 -12.25 6.04
CA GLY A 272 -27.13 -11.51 5.03
C GLY A 272 -28.20 -12.37 4.33
N GLU A 273 -28.88 -11.80 3.34
CA GLU A 273 -29.78 -12.58 2.48
C GLU A 273 -28.98 -13.49 1.52
N VAL A 274 -29.57 -14.63 1.12
CA VAL A 274 -29.00 -15.52 0.11
C VAL A 274 -29.20 -14.89 -1.28
N ARG A 275 -28.09 -14.46 -1.90
CA ARG A 275 -28.09 -13.77 -3.19
C ARG A 275 -27.81 -14.75 -4.33
N LEU A 276 -28.65 -14.72 -5.35
CA LEU A 276 -28.41 -15.47 -6.60
C LEU A 276 -27.41 -14.70 -7.48
N ILE A 277 -26.21 -15.25 -7.67
CA ILE A 277 -25.20 -14.67 -8.58
C ILE A 277 -25.53 -15.06 -10.02
N ARG A 278 -25.82 -16.34 -10.27
CA ARG A 278 -26.16 -16.89 -11.60
C ARG A 278 -27.17 -18.03 -11.48
N GLU A 279 -28.04 -18.13 -12.47
CA GLU A 279 -28.85 -19.33 -12.73
C GLU A 279 -28.74 -19.69 -14.22
N HIS A 280 -28.50 -20.96 -14.52
CA HIS A 280 -28.46 -21.50 -15.89
C HIS A 280 -29.01 -22.93 -15.86
N LEU A 281 -30.02 -23.21 -16.69
CA LEU A 281 -30.75 -24.49 -16.70
C LEU A 281 -31.25 -24.95 -15.31
N GLY A 282 -31.48 -24.02 -14.37
CA GLY A 282 -31.87 -24.34 -12.98
C GLY A 282 -30.74 -24.77 -12.06
N GLU A 283 -29.49 -24.85 -12.55
CA GLU A 283 -28.30 -24.87 -11.70
C GLU A 283 -27.99 -23.44 -11.20
N LYS A 284 -27.53 -23.29 -9.97
CA LYS A 284 -27.46 -22.00 -9.26
C LYS A 284 -26.10 -21.76 -8.62
N GLU A 285 -25.54 -20.58 -8.87
CA GLU A 285 -24.40 -20.02 -8.13
C GLU A 285 -24.94 -18.97 -7.16
N VAL A 286 -24.76 -19.18 -5.85
CA VAL A 286 -25.29 -18.31 -4.79
C VAL A 286 -24.20 -17.79 -3.86
N GLU A 287 -24.48 -16.64 -3.24
CA GLU A 287 -23.66 -15.93 -2.27
C GLU A 287 -24.44 -15.74 -0.97
N LEU A 288 -23.84 -16.07 0.17
CA LEU A 288 -24.34 -15.74 1.51
C LEU A 288 -23.24 -15.07 2.31
N THR A 289 -23.50 -13.88 2.84
CA THR A 289 -22.49 -13.08 3.55
C THR A 289 -22.64 -13.21 5.06
N LEU A 290 -21.52 -13.34 5.77
CA LEU A 290 -21.44 -13.20 7.22
C LEU A 290 -20.92 -11.78 7.54
N ILE A 291 -21.68 -11.02 8.31
CA ILE A 291 -21.45 -9.60 8.58
C ILE A 291 -21.15 -9.43 10.07
N PHE A 292 -20.08 -8.70 10.37
CA PHE A 292 -19.69 -8.25 11.71
C PHE A 292 -19.74 -6.72 11.71
N ASP A 293 -20.52 -6.13 12.61
CA ASP A 293 -20.64 -4.66 12.66
C ASP A 293 -19.37 -4.00 13.25
N ALA A 294 -18.72 -4.67 14.20
CA ALA A 294 -17.35 -4.42 14.64
C ALA A 294 -16.72 -5.73 15.12
N VAL A 295 -15.52 -6.08 14.63
CA VAL A 295 -14.85 -7.34 15.02
C VAL A 295 -14.26 -7.24 16.43
N GLU A 296 -14.68 -8.14 17.31
CA GLU A 296 -14.15 -8.27 18.68
C GLU A 296 -13.06 -9.34 18.80
N GLU A 297 -12.34 -9.38 19.94
CA GLU A 297 -11.33 -10.41 20.19
C GLU A 297 -11.95 -11.80 20.39
N ALA A 298 -13.22 -11.86 20.83
CA ALA A 298 -14.04 -13.08 20.90
C ALA A 298 -14.54 -13.58 19.51
N ASP A 299 -14.27 -12.85 18.43
CA ASP A 299 -14.60 -13.24 17.06
C ASP A 299 -13.46 -13.93 16.32
N LEU A 300 -12.27 -13.98 16.91
CA LEU A 300 -11.08 -14.61 16.33
C LEU A 300 -11.17 -16.14 16.38
N ALA A 301 -12.12 -16.68 15.62
CA ALA A 301 -12.52 -18.08 15.59
C ALA A 301 -12.51 -18.64 14.15
N ASN A 302 -12.81 -19.93 14.03
CA ASN A 302 -13.14 -20.57 12.74
C ASN A 302 -14.65 -20.49 12.50
N TYR A 303 -15.05 -19.98 11.34
CA TYR A 303 -16.43 -19.95 10.86
C TYR A 303 -16.55 -20.91 9.68
N THR A 304 -17.50 -21.84 9.74
CA THR A 304 -17.76 -22.77 8.65
C THR A 304 -19.00 -22.35 7.90
N CYS A 305 -18.86 -22.12 6.60
CA CYS A 305 -20.00 -22.11 5.70
C CYS A 305 -20.38 -23.55 5.37
N HIS A 306 -21.66 -23.89 5.53
CA HIS A 306 -22.24 -25.18 5.19
C HIS A 306 -23.18 -25.02 4.01
N VAL A 307 -23.14 -26.00 3.10
CA VAL A 307 -24.00 -26.07 1.92
C VAL A 307 -24.56 -27.47 1.76
N GLU A 308 -25.87 -27.58 1.54
CA GLU A 308 -26.57 -28.86 1.60
C GLU A 308 -27.63 -29.00 0.51
N ASN A 309 -27.73 -30.20 -0.03
CA ASN A 309 -28.91 -30.64 -0.76
C ASN A 309 -29.25 -32.08 -0.33
N ARG A 310 -30.35 -32.61 -0.86
CA ARG A 310 -30.81 -34.00 -0.67
C ARG A 310 -29.77 -35.10 -0.96
N ASN A 311 -28.68 -34.79 -1.69
CA ASN A 311 -27.60 -35.71 -2.04
C ASN A 311 -26.41 -35.62 -1.05
N GLY A 312 -26.36 -34.61 -0.19
CA GLY A 312 -25.40 -34.50 0.92
C GLY A 312 -25.04 -33.07 1.32
N ARG A 313 -24.35 -32.97 2.47
CA ARG A 313 -23.80 -31.73 3.03
C ARG A 313 -22.30 -31.61 2.73
N LYS A 314 -21.86 -30.39 2.38
CA LYS A 314 -20.47 -29.97 2.27
C LYS A 314 -20.22 -28.74 3.12
N HIS A 315 -18.96 -28.45 3.41
CA HIS A 315 -18.57 -27.31 4.24
C HIS A 315 -17.20 -26.75 3.84
N ALA A 316 -16.92 -25.51 4.22
CA ALA A 316 -15.62 -24.87 4.03
C ALA A 316 -15.38 -23.82 5.12
N SER A 317 -14.11 -23.66 5.54
CA SER A 317 -13.71 -22.93 6.76
C SER A 317 -13.06 -21.56 6.48
N VAL A 318 -13.36 -20.57 7.31
CA VAL A 318 -12.66 -19.28 7.39
C VAL A 318 -12.12 -19.05 8.80
N LEU A 319 -10.81 -18.85 8.93
CA LEU A 319 -10.15 -18.51 10.19
C LEU A 319 -9.88 -17.00 10.25
N LEU A 320 -10.48 -16.30 11.21
CA LEU A 320 -10.19 -14.88 11.45
C LEU A 320 -8.94 -14.74 12.35
N ARG A 321 -8.02 -13.84 11.97
CA ARG A 321 -6.74 -13.62 12.67
C ARG A 321 -6.44 -12.13 12.86
N LYS A 322 -5.92 -11.74 14.02
CA LYS A 322 -5.51 -10.36 14.33
C LYS A 322 -4.31 -9.90 13.48
N LYS A 323 -4.42 -8.72 12.85
CA LYS A 323 -3.39 -8.17 11.95
C LYS A 323 -2.23 -7.45 12.67
N ASP A 324 -1.33 -8.23 13.25
CA ASP A 324 -0.26 -7.79 14.17
C ASP A 324 0.98 -7.10 13.54
N PHE A 325 0.93 -6.63 12.29
CA PHE A 325 2.16 -6.22 11.57
C PHE A 325 2.65 -4.78 11.79
N ILE A 326 1.82 -3.87 12.30
CA ILE A 326 2.14 -2.43 12.33
C ILE A 326 3.30 -2.11 13.29
N TYR A 327 3.22 -2.59 14.55
CA TYR A 327 4.19 -2.22 15.59
C TYR A 327 5.64 -2.64 15.29
N LYS A 328 5.85 -3.70 14.49
CA LYS A 328 7.19 -4.20 14.17
C LYS A 328 7.94 -3.30 13.19
N ILE A 329 7.22 -2.66 12.27
CA ILE A 329 7.81 -1.79 11.24
C ILE A 329 8.18 -0.43 11.84
N GLU A 330 7.30 0.15 12.67
CA GLU A 330 7.54 1.43 13.34
C GLU A 330 8.71 1.34 14.33
N LEU A 331 8.78 0.25 15.11
CA LEU A 331 9.90 0.01 16.04
C LEU A 331 11.25 -0.14 15.30
N ALA A 332 11.27 -0.88 14.19
CA ALA A 332 12.46 -1.03 13.36
C ALA A 332 12.91 0.30 12.72
N GLY A 333 11.96 1.11 12.24
CA GLY A 333 12.23 2.44 11.70
C GLY A 333 12.82 3.40 12.75
N GLY A 334 12.24 3.43 13.95
CA GLY A 334 12.73 4.24 15.06
C GLY A 334 14.16 3.88 15.48
N LEU A 335 14.46 2.59 15.64
CA LEU A 335 15.81 2.12 15.97
C LEU A 335 16.82 2.43 14.86
N GLY A 336 16.44 2.31 13.59
CA GLY A 336 17.28 2.68 12.45
C GLY A 336 17.62 4.18 12.41
N ALA A 337 16.65 5.06 12.70
CA ALA A 337 16.87 6.49 12.76
C ALA A 337 17.84 6.91 13.89
N ILE A 338 17.71 6.30 15.08
CA ILE A 338 18.60 6.54 16.22
C ILE A 338 20.03 6.11 15.89
N LEU A 339 20.22 4.93 15.28
CA LEU A 339 21.53 4.44 14.89
C LEU A 339 22.21 5.36 13.85
N LEU A 340 21.47 5.83 12.85
CA LEU A 340 21.98 6.75 11.84
C LEU A 340 22.42 8.09 12.46
N LEU A 341 21.62 8.63 13.38
CA LEU A 341 21.95 9.88 14.10
C LEU A 341 23.21 9.73 14.96
N LEU A 342 23.39 8.60 15.64
CA LEU A 342 24.61 8.30 16.41
C LEU A 342 25.86 8.22 15.51
N ILE A 343 25.77 7.57 14.35
CA ILE A 343 26.86 7.51 13.37
C ILE A 343 27.21 8.92 12.84
N LEU A 344 26.20 9.75 12.61
CA LEU A 344 26.38 11.13 12.14
C LEU A 344 27.06 12.03 13.20
N LEU A 345 26.71 11.87 14.49
CA LEU A 345 27.40 12.55 15.59
C LEU A 345 28.86 12.10 15.74
N VAL A 346 29.13 10.78 15.68
CA VAL A 346 30.49 10.23 15.81
C VAL A 346 31.39 10.67 14.65
N THR A 347 30.86 10.73 13.42
CA THR A 347 31.61 11.21 12.25
C THR A 347 31.90 12.70 12.31
N ILE A 348 30.94 13.55 12.74
CA ILE A 348 31.19 14.98 12.99
C ILE A 348 32.31 15.14 14.04
N TYR A 349 32.22 14.45 15.18
CA TYR A 349 33.24 14.53 16.23
C TYR A 349 34.63 14.12 15.72
N LYS A 350 34.74 13.01 14.98
CA LYS A 350 36.03 12.55 14.43
C LYS A 350 36.61 13.48 13.37
N CYS A 351 35.79 14.10 12.53
CA CYS A 351 36.24 15.03 11.49
C CYS A 351 36.66 16.40 12.05
N TYR A 352 35.97 16.90 13.08
CA TYR A 352 36.12 18.28 13.57
C TYR A 352 36.76 18.41 14.96
N ASN A 353 37.26 17.32 15.57
CA ASN A 353 37.79 17.32 16.96
C ASN A 353 38.77 18.49 17.26
N ILE A 354 39.73 18.77 16.38
CA ILE A 354 40.70 19.87 16.58
C ILE A 354 39.99 21.23 16.54
N GLU A 355 38.98 21.40 15.69
CA GLU A 355 38.27 22.67 15.52
C GLU A 355 37.28 22.91 16.67
N LEU A 356 36.62 21.84 17.15
CA LEU A 356 35.82 21.83 18.37
C LEU A 356 36.67 22.17 19.61
N MET A 357 37.86 21.60 19.74
CA MET A 357 38.78 21.86 20.86
C MET A 357 39.41 23.26 20.80
N LEU A 358 39.73 23.77 19.61
CA LEU A 358 40.17 25.17 19.45
C LEU A 358 39.05 26.16 19.79
N PHE A 359 37.81 25.91 19.33
CA PHE A 359 36.65 26.73 19.68
C PHE A 359 36.35 26.69 21.19
N TYR A 360 36.48 25.53 21.81
CA TYR A 360 36.36 25.39 23.27
C TYR A 360 37.46 26.17 24.01
N ARG A 361 38.73 26.02 23.61
CA ARG A 361 39.86 26.78 24.20
C ARG A 361 39.71 28.29 24.01
N GLN A 362 39.18 28.74 22.86
CA GLN A 362 38.95 30.16 22.59
C GLN A 362 37.83 30.76 23.46
N ASN A 363 36.73 30.03 23.69
CA ASN A 363 35.57 30.56 24.41
C ASN A 363 35.61 30.30 25.93
N PHE A 364 36.27 29.22 26.38
CA PHE A 364 36.26 28.76 27.77
C PHE A 364 37.67 28.57 28.38
N GLY A 365 38.74 28.79 27.61
CA GLY A 365 40.11 28.71 28.12
C GLY A 365 40.48 29.89 29.04
N GLY A 366 41.34 29.63 30.02
CA GLY A 366 42.17 30.65 30.64
C GLY A 366 43.22 31.18 29.65
N ASP A 367 43.80 32.34 29.94
CA ASP A 367 44.95 32.83 29.20
C ASP A 367 46.23 32.39 29.93
N GLU A 368 47.06 31.57 29.28
CA GLU A 368 48.34 31.11 29.83
C GLU A 368 49.31 32.30 30.07
N ALA A 369 49.09 33.45 29.44
CA ALA A 369 49.95 34.62 29.58
C ALA A 369 49.65 35.54 30.78
N ALA A 370 48.62 35.23 31.58
CA ALA A 370 48.23 36.04 32.74
C ALA A 370 48.80 35.56 34.08
N GLU A 371 49.36 34.35 34.15
CA GLU A 371 49.72 33.69 35.41
C GLU A 371 51.23 33.41 35.58
N ASP A 372 52.06 33.47 34.52
CA ASP A 372 53.50 33.26 34.60
C ASP A 372 54.32 34.53 34.28
N ASN A 373 55.42 34.73 35.02
CA ASN A 373 56.36 35.85 34.82
C ASN A 373 57.26 35.65 33.57
N LYS A 374 56.72 35.04 32.50
CA LYS A 374 57.41 34.78 31.25
C LYS A 374 57.14 35.88 30.23
N GLU A 375 58.20 36.36 29.60
CA GLU A 375 58.14 37.52 28.71
C GLU A 375 57.75 37.15 27.27
N TYR A 376 58.00 35.90 26.85
CA TYR A 376 57.83 35.46 25.46
C TYR A 376 56.91 34.23 25.35
N ASP A 377 56.02 34.24 24.35
CA ASP A 377 55.13 33.11 24.06
C ASP A 377 55.90 31.94 23.42
N ALA A 378 56.94 32.22 22.63
CA ALA A 378 57.90 31.22 22.16
C ALA A 378 59.27 31.79 21.79
N TYR A 379 60.33 31.02 22.06
CA TYR A 379 61.65 31.21 21.46
C TYR A 379 61.66 30.57 20.07
N LEU A 380 62.20 31.25 19.05
CA LEU A 380 62.35 30.69 17.70
C LEU A 380 63.82 30.34 17.41
N SER A 381 64.08 29.06 17.13
CA SER A 381 65.39 28.55 16.71
C SER A 381 65.36 28.11 15.24
N TYR A 382 66.25 28.71 14.46
CA TYR A 382 66.52 28.45 13.05
C TYR A 382 68.01 28.69 12.79
N THR A 383 68.45 28.50 11.54
CA THR A 383 69.81 28.83 11.10
C THR A 383 69.69 29.65 9.82
N LYS A 384 70.26 30.85 9.85
CA LYS A 384 70.36 31.73 8.69
C LYS A 384 71.45 31.24 7.74
N VAL A 385 71.24 31.36 6.43
CA VAL A 385 72.28 31.10 5.41
C VAL A 385 72.85 32.44 4.92
N ASP A 386 74.14 32.45 4.56
CA ASP A 386 74.76 33.61 3.89
C ASP A 386 74.36 33.60 2.40
N PRO A 387 73.83 34.71 1.85
CA PRO A 387 73.26 34.75 0.50
C PRO A 387 74.30 34.59 -0.64
N ASP A 388 75.60 34.67 -0.32
CA ASP A 388 76.69 34.45 -1.28
C ASP A 388 77.03 32.96 -1.49
N ALA A 389 76.35 32.03 -0.80
CA ALA A 389 76.48 30.60 -1.04
C ALA A 389 75.63 30.15 -2.25
N LEU A 390 76.28 29.78 -3.37
CA LEU A 390 75.61 29.33 -4.59
C LEU A 390 74.93 27.94 -4.43
N ASP A 391 73.70 27.90 -3.93
CA ASP A 391 72.74 26.82 -4.20
C ASP A 391 71.28 27.34 -4.09
N CYS A 392 70.55 27.38 -5.20
CA CYS A 392 69.33 28.19 -5.34
C CYS A 392 68.01 27.49 -4.91
N ASP A 393 68.07 26.43 -4.11
CA ASP A 393 66.97 25.46 -3.93
C ASP A 393 66.09 25.69 -2.67
N ASN A 394 66.62 26.37 -1.62
CA ASN A 394 65.99 26.40 -0.29
C ASN A 394 65.21 27.70 0.06
N ASN A 395 65.09 28.65 -0.88
CA ASN A 395 64.50 29.98 -0.64
C ASN A 395 63.07 29.95 -0.04
N GLU A 396 62.21 28.99 -0.45
CA GLU A 396 60.87 28.86 0.12
C GLU A 396 60.86 28.45 1.60
N GLU A 397 61.87 27.70 2.08
CA GLU A 397 61.97 27.28 3.47
C GLU A 397 62.56 28.38 4.36
N GLU A 398 63.57 29.10 3.87
CA GLU A 398 64.15 30.24 4.58
C GLU A 398 63.16 31.41 4.66
N GLN A 399 62.45 31.74 3.57
CA GLN A 399 61.34 32.71 3.62
C GLN A 399 60.23 32.26 4.58
N PHE A 400 59.93 30.96 4.65
CA PHE A 400 58.96 30.46 5.62
C PHE A 400 59.44 30.64 7.06
N ALA A 401 60.70 30.35 7.36
CA ALA A 401 61.26 30.44 8.71
C ALA A 401 61.46 31.89 9.19
N LEU A 402 61.93 32.78 8.30
CA LEU A 402 62.28 34.17 8.64
C LEU A 402 61.11 35.16 8.53
N GLU A 403 60.29 35.04 7.49
CA GLU A 403 59.21 36.00 7.23
C GLU A 403 57.85 35.44 7.66
N ILE A 404 57.41 34.34 7.04
CA ILE A 404 56.01 33.89 7.11
C ILE A 404 55.67 33.37 8.52
N LEU A 405 56.56 32.63 9.17
CA LEU A 405 56.32 32.06 10.49
C LEU A 405 56.23 33.13 11.59
N PRO A 406 57.17 34.09 11.72
CA PRO A 406 57.01 35.25 12.58
C PRO A 406 55.77 36.09 12.26
N ASP A 407 55.57 36.50 11.00
CA ASP A 407 54.47 37.40 10.64
C ASP A 407 53.09 36.82 10.99
N VAL A 408 52.88 35.53 10.74
CA VAL A 408 51.58 34.90 11.04
C VAL A 408 51.39 34.73 12.55
N LEU A 409 52.42 34.34 13.31
CA LEU A 409 52.30 34.17 14.76
C LEU A 409 52.16 35.51 15.49
N GLU A 410 52.98 36.51 15.13
CA GLU A 410 52.96 37.84 15.75
C GLU A 410 51.76 38.67 15.29
N LYS A 411 51.55 38.86 13.97
CA LYS A 411 50.55 39.82 13.45
C LYS A 411 49.12 39.26 13.35
N HIS A 412 48.95 37.95 13.10
CA HIS A 412 47.62 37.34 12.92
C HIS A 412 47.09 36.61 14.17
N TYR A 413 47.99 35.99 14.96
CA TYR A 413 47.65 35.30 16.20
C TYR A 413 48.04 36.05 17.49
N GLY A 414 48.87 37.10 17.42
CA GLY A 414 49.17 37.97 18.56
C GLY A 414 50.19 37.42 19.56
N TYR A 415 50.98 36.42 19.18
CA TYR A 415 52.03 35.86 20.04
C TYR A 415 53.28 36.77 20.06
N LYS A 416 53.94 36.91 21.22
CA LYS A 416 55.25 37.60 21.31
C LYS A 416 56.37 36.56 21.16
N LEU A 417 57.09 36.58 20.04
CA LEU A 417 58.22 35.68 19.81
C LEU A 417 59.55 36.32 20.27
N PHE A 418 60.53 35.48 20.60
CA PHE A 418 61.93 35.86 20.68
C PHE A 418 62.71 35.29 19.49
N ILE A 419 63.39 36.16 18.74
CA ILE A 419 64.15 35.84 17.54
C ILE A 419 65.59 36.32 17.73
N PRO A 420 66.60 35.44 17.91
CA PRO A 420 67.96 35.85 18.29
C PRO A 420 68.58 36.94 17.40
N ASP A 421 68.53 36.80 16.07
CA ASP A 421 69.13 37.79 15.14
C ASP A 421 68.44 39.17 15.16
N ARG A 422 67.25 39.28 15.77
CA ARG A 422 66.41 40.49 15.81
C ARG A 422 66.40 41.14 17.20
N ASP A 423 66.29 40.31 18.23
CA ASP A 423 65.91 40.72 19.59
C ASP A 423 67.09 40.66 20.59
N LEU A 424 68.20 40.00 20.24
CA LEU A 424 69.39 39.89 21.10
C LEU A 424 70.45 40.94 20.75
N ILE A 425 70.71 41.87 21.66
CA ILE A 425 71.87 42.77 21.57
C ILE A 425 73.11 42.03 22.10
N PRO A 426 74.15 41.79 21.29
CA PRO A 426 75.27 40.93 21.70
C PRO A 426 76.11 41.56 22.82
N SER A 427 76.00 40.96 24.01
CA SER A 427 76.83 41.21 25.18
C SER A 427 78.14 40.40 25.12
N GLY A 428 79.01 40.57 26.11
CA GLY A 428 80.16 39.67 26.31
C GLY A 428 79.80 38.26 26.79
N THR A 429 78.51 37.99 27.08
CA THR A 429 77.98 36.80 27.75
C THR A 429 76.88 36.12 26.91
N TYR A 430 77.03 36.13 25.58
CA TYR A 430 76.06 35.65 24.58
C TYR A 430 75.31 34.35 24.95
N ILE A 431 76.02 33.32 25.44
CA ILE A 431 75.41 32.01 25.76
C ILE A 431 74.48 32.11 27.00
N GLU A 432 74.88 32.88 28.02
CA GLU A 432 74.09 33.04 29.25
C GLU A 432 72.81 33.84 28.98
N ASP A 433 72.92 34.90 28.16
CA ASP A 433 71.76 35.68 27.70
C ASP A 433 70.80 34.84 26.84
N LEU A 434 71.32 33.98 25.96
CA LEU A 434 70.52 33.06 25.15
C LEU A 434 69.75 32.06 26.04
N THR A 435 70.43 31.42 27.00
CA THR A 435 69.78 30.51 27.96
C THR A 435 68.66 31.20 28.73
N ARG A 436 68.90 32.42 29.22
CA ARG A 436 67.90 33.26 29.91
C ARG A 436 66.67 33.55 29.03
N CYS A 437 66.85 33.82 27.73
CA CYS A 437 65.74 34.07 26.82
C CYS A 437 64.89 32.82 26.53
N VAL A 438 65.49 31.62 26.54
CA VAL A 438 64.74 30.35 26.48
C VAL A 438 63.96 30.11 27.78
N GLU A 439 64.55 30.39 28.95
CA GLU A 439 63.84 30.31 30.24
C GLU A 439 62.63 31.26 30.31
N GLN A 440 62.78 32.49 29.82
CA GLN A 440 61.70 33.49 29.71
C GLN A 440 60.62 33.13 28.65
N SER A 441 60.75 32.02 27.93
CA SER A 441 59.82 31.60 26.86
C SER A 441 58.87 30.47 27.28
N ARG A 442 57.58 30.56 26.88
CA ARG A 442 56.56 29.53 27.18
C ARG A 442 56.67 28.27 26.31
N ARG A 443 57.26 28.38 25.12
CA ARG A 443 57.56 27.27 24.17
C ARG A 443 58.92 27.48 23.52
N LEU A 444 59.50 26.40 23.00
CA LEU A 444 60.65 26.45 22.11
C LEU A 444 60.21 25.95 20.73
N ILE A 445 60.25 26.80 19.70
CA ILE A 445 59.99 26.42 18.31
C ILE A 445 61.34 26.14 17.64
N ILE A 446 61.52 24.96 17.08
CA ILE A 446 62.70 24.58 16.29
C ILE A 446 62.25 24.34 14.86
N VAL A 447 62.79 25.08 13.90
CA VAL A 447 62.50 24.91 12.47
C VAL A 447 63.60 24.04 11.83
N LEU A 448 63.26 22.80 11.53
CA LEU A 448 64.16 21.87 10.84
C LEU A 448 64.09 22.09 9.33
N THR A 449 64.89 23.02 8.83
CA THR A 449 65.33 23.05 7.42
C THR A 449 66.54 22.12 7.24
N PRO A 450 66.86 21.66 6.01
CA PRO A 450 68.06 20.87 5.75
C PRO A 450 69.36 21.52 6.27
N ASP A 451 69.49 22.84 6.12
CA ASP A 451 70.68 23.59 6.56
C ASP A 451 70.81 23.68 8.08
N TYR A 452 69.70 23.80 8.81
CA TYR A 452 69.68 23.71 10.27
C TYR A 452 70.24 22.35 10.75
N VAL A 453 69.93 21.28 10.02
CA VAL A 453 70.42 19.93 10.32
C VAL A 453 71.89 19.75 9.91
N LEU A 454 72.28 20.19 8.72
CA LEU A 454 73.67 20.10 8.22
C LEU A 454 74.66 20.92 9.07
N ARG A 455 74.24 22.09 9.57
CA ARG A 455 75.05 22.97 10.43
C ARG A 455 74.91 22.64 11.93
N ARG A 456 74.15 21.61 12.30
CA ARG A 456 73.84 21.21 13.69
C ARG A 456 73.35 22.38 14.56
N GLY A 457 72.37 23.14 14.07
CA GLY A 457 71.83 24.33 14.75
C GLY A 457 71.28 24.06 16.16
N TRP A 458 70.84 22.82 16.44
CA TRP A 458 70.37 22.43 17.77
C TRP A 458 71.50 22.18 18.80
N SER A 459 72.77 22.11 18.38
CA SER A 459 73.89 21.68 19.23
C SER A 459 74.06 22.53 20.49
N ILE A 460 73.61 23.79 20.48
CA ILE A 460 73.52 24.65 21.67
C ILE A 460 72.67 24.04 22.79
N PHE A 461 71.57 23.35 22.45
CA PHE A 461 70.69 22.68 23.42
C PHE A 461 71.18 21.29 23.88
N GLU A 462 72.26 20.79 23.29
CA GLU A 462 72.94 19.55 23.70
C GLU A 462 74.24 19.83 24.46
N MET A 463 74.94 20.93 24.12
CA MET A 463 76.20 21.35 24.72
C MET A 463 76.01 22.18 25.99
N GLU A 464 74.96 23.00 26.08
CA GLU A 464 74.65 23.79 27.27
C GLU A 464 73.75 22.98 28.22
N ASN A 465 74.23 22.78 29.45
CA ASN A 465 73.65 21.87 30.43
C ASN A 465 72.30 22.35 30.98
N ARG A 466 72.05 23.66 31.15
CA ARG A 466 70.74 24.15 31.63
C ARG A 466 69.67 23.93 30.58
N LEU A 467 69.93 24.32 29.32
CA LEU A 467 69.06 24.05 28.17
C LEU A 467 68.80 22.56 27.98
N HIS A 468 69.84 21.71 28.02
CA HIS A 468 69.68 20.26 27.91
C HIS A 468 68.76 19.69 29.01
N ASN A 469 68.96 20.10 30.26
CA ASN A 469 68.11 19.68 31.37
C ASN A 469 66.66 20.19 31.20
N MET A 470 66.41 21.37 30.62
CA MET A 470 65.04 21.84 30.33
C MET A 470 64.32 20.94 29.32
N LEU A 471 65.02 20.42 28.31
CA LEU A 471 64.46 19.48 27.31
C LEU A 471 64.12 18.11 27.90
N VAL A 472 65.01 17.57 28.74
CA VAL A 472 64.89 16.22 29.33
C VAL A 472 63.90 16.23 30.51
N SER A 473 63.89 17.28 31.33
CA SER A 473 62.93 17.46 32.43
C SER A 473 61.51 17.72 31.94
N GLY A 474 61.36 18.37 30.78
CA GLY A 474 60.08 18.89 30.29
C GLY A 474 59.69 20.25 30.90
N GLU A 475 60.65 21.04 31.42
CA GLU A 475 60.41 22.43 31.85
C GLU A 475 59.93 23.34 30.70
N ILE A 476 60.26 22.99 29.45
CA ILE A 476 59.75 23.68 28.25
C ILE A 476 59.18 22.67 27.23
N LYS A 477 58.04 23.02 26.63
CA LYS A 477 57.44 22.26 25.54
C LYS A 477 58.03 22.71 24.21
N VAL A 478 58.54 21.75 23.43
CA VAL A 478 59.16 21.99 22.12
C VAL A 478 58.17 21.72 21.00
N ILE A 479 58.12 22.64 20.04
CA ILE A 479 57.36 22.54 18.80
C ILE A 479 58.37 22.39 17.67
N LEU A 480 58.46 21.18 17.10
CA LEU A 480 59.41 20.85 16.06
C LEU A 480 58.71 20.96 14.70
N ILE A 481 59.10 21.95 13.91
CA ILE A 481 58.55 22.18 12.58
C ILE A 481 59.47 21.49 11.56
N GLU A 482 59.01 20.38 11.00
CA GLU A 482 59.72 19.67 9.93
C GLU A 482 59.38 20.31 8.58
N CYS A 483 60.35 20.97 7.95
CA CYS A 483 60.23 21.49 6.59
C CYS A 483 60.58 20.40 5.56
N THR A 484 59.72 20.30 4.54
CA THR A 484 59.70 19.25 3.50
C THR A 484 59.86 17.82 4.06
N GLU A 485 60.29 16.85 3.24
CA GLU A 485 60.60 15.50 3.69
C GLU A 485 62.13 15.33 3.74
N LEU A 486 62.72 15.59 4.92
CA LEU A 486 64.15 15.44 5.25
C LEU A 486 64.74 14.04 4.94
N LYS A 487 63.90 13.07 4.56
CA LYS A 487 64.26 11.71 4.18
C LYS A 487 65.08 11.70 2.88
N GLY A 488 66.38 11.52 3.01
CA GLY A 488 67.31 11.35 1.88
C GLY A 488 68.17 12.57 1.57
N LYS A 489 67.89 13.75 2.15
CA LYS A 489 68.80 14.92 2.10
C LYS A 489 69.76 14.99 3.30
N VAL A 490 69.42 14.44 4.47
CA VAL A 490 70.25 14.56 5.69
C VAL A 490 70.24 13.29 6.58
N ASN A 491 71.19 13.18 7.51
CA ASN A 491 71.31 12.08 8.48
C ASN A 491 70.15 12.07 9.49
N TYR A 492 69.09 11.33 9.17
CA TYR A 492 67.87 11.25 9.97
C TYR A 492 68.10 10.70 11.40
N HIS A 493 69.19 9.96 11.66
CA HIS A 493 69.48 9.40 12.99
C HIS A 493 69.81 10.46 14.05
N GLU A 494 70.50 11.55 13.70
CA GLU A 494 70.77 12.65 14.64
C GLU A 494 69.47 13.36 15.02
N VAL A 495 68.59 13.60 14.05
CA VAL A 495 67.27 14.22 14.27
C VAL A 495 66.37 13.35 15.13
N GLU A 496 66.35 12.02 14.95
CA GLU A 496 65.53 11.13 15.79
C GLU A 496 66.14 10.96 17.19
N SER A 497 67.47 11.07 17.36
CA SER A 497 68.11 11.16 18.67
C SER A 497 67.67 12.41 19.42
N LEU A 498 67.70 13.58 18.79
CA LEU A 498 67.20 14.84 19.37
C LEU A 498 65.73 14.72 19.79
N LYS A 499 64.88 14.09 18.96
CA LYS A 499 63.47 13.84 19.28
C LYS A 499 63.29 12.93 20.50
N HIS A 500 64.15 11.93 20.68
CA HIS A 500 64.12 11.05 21.86
C HIS A 500 64.61 11.73 23.15
N THR A 501 65.51 12.71 23.05
CA THR A 501 65.98 13.53 24.18
C THR A 501 64.89 14.45 24.74
N ILE A 502 63.98 14.93 23.89
CA ILE A 502 62.96 15.93 24.27
C ILE A 502 61.71 15.26 24.84
N LYS A 503 61.44 15.48 26.13
CA LYS A 503 60.30 14.87 26.84
C LYS A 503 58.93 15.42 26.47
N LEU A 504 58.82 16.71 26.15
CA LEU A 504 57.58 17.37 25.74
C LEU A 504 57.66 17.88 24.29
N LEU A 505 57.67 16.94 23.34
CA LEU A 505 57.82 17.20 21.91
C LEU A 505 56.49 17.16 21.15
N SER A 506 56.21 18.22 20.37
CA SER A 506 55.12 18.27 19.39
C SER A 506 55.65 18.48 17.98
N VAL A 507 55.54 17.46 17.11
CA VAL A 507 56.02 17.53 15.71
C VAL A 507 54.91 18.02 14.77
N VAL A 508 55.22 19.06 13.98
CA VAL A 508 54.32 19.67 12.98
C VAL A 508 55.02 19.67 11.62
N LYS A 509 54.40 19.09 10.58
CA LYS A 509 55.01 18.96 9.24
C LYS A 509 54.55 20.10 8.32
N TRP A 510 55.49 20.88 7.79
CA TRP A 510 55.24 21.91 6.79
C TRP A 510 55.45 21.35 5.38
N LYS A 511 54.37 21.31 4.58
CA LYS A 511 54.36 20.73 3.22
C LYS A 511 54.32 21.83 2.15
N GLY A 512 55.34 22.69 2.12
CA GLY A 512 55.46 23.78 1.15
C GLY A 512 54.39 24.88 1.29
N PRO A 513 54.32 25.84 0.35
CA PRO A 513 53.43 27.01 0.39
C PRO A 513 51.92 26.68 0.31
N LYS A 514 51.54 25.42 0.08
CA LYS A 514 50.15 24.96 0.30
C LYS A 514 49.78 24.93 1.79
N SER A 515 50.76 24.90 2.68
CA SER A 515 50.61 24.89 4.14
C SER A 515 50.52 26.29 4.76
N SER A 516 51.13 27.32 4.14
CA SER A 516 51.18 28.68 4.66
C SER A 516 49.85 29.45 4.56
N LYS A 517 48.85 28.96 3.80
CA LYS A 517 47.48 29.52 3.79
C LYS A 517 46.87 29.49 5.20
N LEU A 518 46.51 30.65 5.78
CA LEU A 518 46.06 30.82 7.17
C LEU A 518 45.05 29.76 7.68
N ASN A 519 44.07 29.36 6.86
CA ASN A 519 43.05 28.37 7.25
C ASN A 519 43.49 26.89 7.15
N SER A 520 44.77 26.62 6.90
CA SER A 520 45.29 25.26 6.71
C SER A 520 45.27 24.40 7.97
N LYS A 521 45.36 23.08 7.78
CA LYS A 521 45.58 22.12 8.88
C LYS A 521 46.95 22.29 9.57
N PHE A 522 47.91 22.98 8.93
CA PHE A 522 49.21 23.29 9.52
C PHE A 522 49.05 24.34 10.64
N TRP A 523 48.47 25.52 10.34
CA TRP A 523 48.28 26.56 11.36
C TRP A 523 47.33 26.14 12.47
N LYS A 524 46.21 25.47 12.12
CA LYS A 524 45.29 24.91 13.13
C LYS A 524 45.99 23.94 14.10
N ARG A 525 46.96 23.15 13.62
CA ARG A 525 47.76 22.29 14.49
C ARG A 525 48.83 23.08 15.26
N LEU A 526 49.52 24.03 14.63
CA LEU A 526 50.54 24.83 15.28
C LEU A 526 49.97 25.63 16.47
N VAL A 527 48.86 26.33 16.26
CA VAL A 527 48.15 27.11 17.29
C VAL A 527 47.56 26.23 18.40
N PHE A 528 47.21 24.97 18.10
CA PHE A 528 46.84 24.00 19.14
C PHE A 528 48.03 23.67 20.07
N GLU A 529 49.25 23.60 19.55
CA GLU A 529 50.44 23.28 20.37
C GLU A 529 50.98 24.48 21.19
N MET A 530 50.74 25.70 20.71
CA MET A 530 51.12 27.00 21.31
C MET A 530 50.43 27.29 22.66
N PRO A 531 50.84 28.35 23.40
CA PRO A 531 50.12 28.83 24.58
C PRO A 531 48.70 29.25 24.26
N GLY A 532 47.78 29.03 25.19
CA GLY A 532 46.40 29.44 25.11
C GLY A 532 46.32 30.93 25.38
N LYS A 533 46.15 31.72 24.31
CA LYS A 533 46.03 33.17 24.37
C LYS A 533 44.62 33.57 23.94
N LYS A 534 43.98 34.47 24.69
CA LYS A 534 42.72 35.07 24.28
C LYS A 534 43.00 36.08 23.18
N LYS A 535 42.27 35.96 22.07
CA LYS A 535 42.43 36.91 20.96
C LYS A 535 41.81 38.24 21.35
N GLU A 536 42.65 39.16 21.82
CA GLU A 536 42.27 40.56 21.96
C GLU A 536 41.78 41.08 20.60
N VAL A 537 40.51 41.49 20.56
CA VAL A 537 39.93 42.13 19.39
C VAL A 537 40.40 43.58 19.41
N VAL A 538 41.47 43.88 18.68
CA VAL A 538 41.95 45.25 18.48
C VAL A 538 40.82 46.08 17.86
N SER A 539 40.11 46.83 18.71
CA SER A 539 39.03 47.69 18.30
C SER A 539 39.61 48.88 17.53
N ARG A 540 39.27 48.98 16.24
CA ARG A 540 39.74 50.05 15.34
C ARG A 540 39.01 51.37 15.63
N HIS A 541 39.21 51.94 16.82
CA HIS A 541 38.73 53.25 17.29
C HIS A 541 39.80 53.86 18.23
N GLN A 542 39.74 55.19 18.43
CA GLN A 542 40.66 55.98 19.27
C GLN A 542 42.13 56.08 18.78
N VAL A 543 42.30 56.85 17.71
CA VAL A 543 43.44 57.78 17.58
C VAL A 543 42.80 59.18 17.50
N LEU A 544 43.31 60.14 18.30
CA LEU A 544 42.63 61.32 18.89
C LEU A 544 42.08 60.99 20.30
N ASP A 545 42.49 61.65 21.39
CA ASP A 545 43.26 62.90 21.52
C ASP A 545 44.48 62.79 22.45
N SER A 546 45.31 63.83 22.43
CA SER A 546 46.42 64.05 23.37
C SER A 546 46.20 65.32 24.21
N ALA A 547 46.87 65.36 25.36
CA ALA A 547 47.12 66.52 26.24
C ALA A 547 46.15 66.79 27.42
N GLU A 548 46.75 67.48 28.40
CA GLU A 548 46.20 68.18 29.57
C GLU A 548 45.50 67.37 30.69
N GLN A 549 46.31 67.06 31.71
CA GLN A 549 45.86 66.74 33.06
C GLN A 549 45.31 68.01 33.75
N GLY A 550 44.02 68.07 34.02
CA GLY A 550 43.40 69.09 34.87
C GLY A 550 43.38 68.67 36.35
N LEU A 551 43.73 69.60 37.26
CA LEU A 551 43.76 69.38 38.72
C LEU A 551 42.43 69.80 39.38
N PHE A 552 42.25 69.41 40.66
CA PHE A 552 41.06 69.58 41.51
C PHE A 552 39.86 68.67 41.16
N GLY A 553 39.02 68.25 42.12
CA GLY A 553 39.12 68.44 43.58
C GLY A 553 37.76 68.59 44.26
N ASP A 554 37.25 67.48 44.80
CA ASP A 554 36.12 67.33 45.74
C ASP A 554 34.76 68.01 45.45
N LEU A 555 33.67 67.22 45.45
CA LEU A 555 32.71 67.25 46.58
C LEU A 555 31.66 66.11 46.56
N GLN A 556 31.66 65.35 47.65
CA GLN A 556 30.51 64.78 48.40
C GLN A 556 29.43 63.87 47.75
N THR A 557 29.53 62.59 48.16
CA THR A 557 28.47 61.72 48.75
C THR A 557 27.25 61.24 47.91
N VAL A 558 26.92 59.94 47.77
CA VAL A 558 26.77 58.81 48.74
C VAL A 558 25.45 58.90 49.56
N PRO A 559 24.57 57.86 49.66
CA PRO A 559 24.58 56.53 49.00
C PRO A 559 23.21 55.87 48.64
N SER A 560 23.34 54.65 48.09
CA SER A 560 22.50 53.43 48.17
C SER A 560 21.25 53.37 49.07
N LEU A 561 20.25 52.59 48.64
CA LEU A 561 19.94 51.16 49.01
C LEU A 561 18.84 50.66 48.01
N ALA A 562 18.79 49.42 47.49
CA ALA A 562 18.77 48.08 48.10
C ALA A 562 17.47 47.81 48.91
N VAL A 563 16.86 46.62 48.95
CA VAL A 563 17.14 45.30 48.32
C VAL A 563 15.85 44.41 48.41
N THR A 564 15.90 43.14 47.96
CA THR A 564 14.86 42.08 48.14
C THR A 564 13.49 42.27 47.44
N GLY A 565 12.72 41.21 47.15
CA GLY A 565 13.07 39.78 47.23
C GLY A 565 11.91 38.79 47.03
N THR A 566 12.25 37.60 46.52
CA THR A 566 11.57 36.28 46.71
C THR A 566 10.04 36.16 46.66
N SER A 567 9.57 35.48 45.60
CA SER A 567 8.72 34.27 45.65
C SER A 567 7.37 34.27 46.38
N ALA A 568 6.28 33.93 45.65
CA ALA A 568 5.61 32.62 45.83
C ALA A 568 4.50 32.32 44.77
N THR A 569 4.40 31.03 44.47
CA THR A 569 3.32 30.23 43.83
C THR A 569 1.86 30.73 43.89
N LEU A 570 1.08 30.52 42.80
CA LEU A 570 0.11 29.40 42.68
C LEU A 570 -0.69 29.36 41.33
N VAL A 571 -0.59 28.21 40.66
CA VAL A 571 -1.65 27.35 40.04
C VAL A 571 -2.99 27.94 39.56
N GLU A 572 -3.29 27.64 38.27
CA GLU A 572 -4.58 27.47 37.56
C GLU A 572 -5.75 28.47 37.68
N SER A 573 -6.21 28.92 36.50
CA SER A 573 -7.56 28.59 36.02
C SER A 573 -7.63 28.60 34.48
N ARG A 574 -8.63 27.92 33.91
CA ARG A 574 -8.85 27.78 32.46
C ARG A 574 -10.33 27.99 32.14
N ALA A 575 -10.65 28.99 31.33
CA ALA A 575 -11.93 29.13 30.65
C ALA A 575 -11.79 30.08 29.44
N ASP A 576 -12.01 29.53 28.24
CA ASP A 576 -13.00 29.93 27.22
C ASP A 576 -13.78 31.27 27.45
N LEU A 577 -14.22 32.02 26.44
CA LEU A 577 -14.71 31.60 25.11
C LEU A 577 -14.79 32.80 24.12
N THR A 578 -14.67 32.55 22.80
CA THR A 578 -15.18 33.36 21.64
C THR A 578 -14.70 34.81 21.42
N ASP A 579 -14.71 35.42 20.22
CA ASP A 579 -14.60 34.98 18.80
C ASP A 579 -14.46 36.24 17.89
N TYR A 580 -14.25 36.05 16.57
CA TYR A 580 -14.41 36.96 15.40
C TYR A 580 -13.17 37.46 14.59
N HIS A 581 -13.16 37.01 13.33
CA HIS A 581 -12.63 37.58 12.07
C HIS A 581 -11.16 38.05 11.90
N GLN A 582 -10.35 37.15 11.35
CA GLN A 582 -9.97 37.12 9.91
C GLN A 582 -9.36 38.38 9.22
N ALA A 583 -8.08 38.26 8.83
CA ALA A 583 -7.51 38.85 7.60
C ALA A 583 -6.24 38.08 7.16
N ASP A 584 -5.95 38.03 5.85
CA ASP A 584 -4.78 37.36 5.28
C ASP A 584 -3.49 38.20 5.35
N SER A 585 -2.32 37.55 5.50
CA SER A 585 -1.07 38.10 4.95
C SER A 585 -0.04 37.01 4.58
N VAL A 586 0.31 36.98 3.30
CA VAL A 586 1.31 36.10 2.67
C VAL A 586 2.74 36.34 3.19
N GLN A 587 3.59 35.32 3.11
CA GLN A 587 5.04 35.41 3.38
C GLN A 587 5.73 36.55 2.63
N MET A 588 6.69 37.24 3.27
CA MET A 588 7.81 37.82 2.52
C MET A 588 9.14 37.71 3.26
N ARG A 589 10.22 37.48 2.50
CA ARG A 589 11.59 37.39 2.99
C ARG A 589 12.17 38.79 3.23
N HIS A 590 12.91 38.98 4.31
CA HIS A 590 13.84 40.12 4.40
C HIS A 590 15.20 39.74 3.81
N TYR A 591 15.65 40.56 2.85
CA TYR A 591 17.02 40.55 2.33
C TYR A 591 17.95 41.34 3.28
N CYS A 592 19.21 40.92 3.37
CA CYS A 592 20.33 41.81 3.66
C CYS A 592 21.21 41.95 2.42
N ARG A 593 21.61 43.18 2.09
CA ARG A 593 22.44 43.50 0.91
C ARG A 593 23.91 43.15 1.19
N GLY A 594 24.57 42.55 0.20
CA GLY A 594 26.02 42.74 0.00
C GLY A 594 26.25 44.00 -0.81
N TYR A 595 27.38 44.68 -0.60
CA TYR A 595 27.83 45.77 -1.47
C TYR A 595 28.66 45.20 -2.64
N GLU A 596 28.44 45.77 -3.81
CA GLU A 596 29.14 45.45 -5.05
C GLU A 596 30.12 46.58 -5.38
N TYR A 597 31.25 46.26 -6.02
CA TYR A 597 32.24 47.25 -6.46
C TYR A 597 32.45 47.08 -7.96
N ASP A 598 32.01 48.08 -8.73
CA ASP A 598 31.91 48.02 -10.18
C ASP A 598 33.22 48.49 -10.85
N VAL A 599 33.68 47.76 -11.87
CA VAL A 599 34.74 48.19 -12.79
C VAL A 599 34.36 47.73 -14.20
N SER A 600 33.82 48.65 -14.98
CA SER A 600 33.23 48.36 -16.29
C SER A 600 34.19 48.66 -17.44
N ALA A 601 34.27 47.74 -18.42
CA ALA A 601 34.88 47.98 -19.73
C ALA A 601 34.12 47.20 -20.82
N ALA A 602 33.97 47.80 -22.00
CA ALA A 602 33.21 47.27 -23.14
C ALA A 602 34.11 46.39 -24.07
N THR A 603 33.70 45.76 -25.18
CA THR A 603 32.61 46.10 -26.11
C THR A 603 32.24 44.92 -27.07
N LEU A 604 30.94 44.62 -27.22
CA LEU A 604 30.22 44.06 -28.40
C LEU A 604 30.70 42.73 -29.11
N PRO A 605 29.85 42.11 -29.98
CA PRO A 605 29.97 40.69 -30.36
C PRO A 605 30.27 40.43 -31.86
N ILE A 606 30.43 39.14 -32.22
CA ILE A 606 30.20 38.55 -33.56
C ILE A 606 29.95 37.02 -33.40
N ALA A 607 29.44 36.33 -34.43
CA ALA A 607 28.87 34.98 -34.31
C ALA A 607 29.38 33.94 -35.33
N SER A 608 29.03 32.67 -35.04
CA SER A 608 28.67 31.60 -35.98
C SER A 608 29.73 30.61 -36.54
N ILE A 609 29.21 29.39 -36.82
CA ILE A 609 29.66 28.36 -37.79
C ILE A 609 30.71 27.30 -37.36
N SER A 610 30.45 26.09 -37.86
CA SER A 610 31.09 24.76 -37.70
C SER A 610 32.61 24.69 -37.99
N ASN A 611 33.39 23.70 -37.49
CA ASN A 611 33.38 22.33 -38.04
C ASN A 611 34.05 21.20 -37.20
N HIS A 612 33.94 19.96 -37.70
CA HIS A 612 34.25 18.67 -37.06
C HIS A 612 35.74 18.28 -36.84
N HIS A 613 35.88 17.15 -36.10
CA HIS A 613 36.90 16.09 -36.19
C HIS A 613 38.19 16.13 -35.34
N THR A 614 38.08 15.53 -34.15
CA THR A 614 38.82 14.31 -33.71
C THR A 614 40.17 13.96 -34.35
N TYR A 615 41.19 13.75 -33.51
CA TYR A 615 42.15 12.64 -33.65
C TYR A 615 42.62 12.13 -32.28
N CYS A 616 42.58 10.80 -32.10
CA CYS A 616 43.33 10.08 -31.06
C CYS A 616 44.29 9.13 -31.76
N ASN A 617 45.53 9.01 -31.26
CA ASN A 617 46.53 8.09 -31.82
C ASN A 617 46.71 6.84 -30.95
N ILE A 618 46.90 5.70 -31.62
CA ILE A 618 47.13 4.37 -31.04
C ILE A 618 48.31 3.73 -31.79
N PRO A 619 49.24 3.02 -31.14
CA PRO A 619 50.16 2.10 -31.81
C PRO A 619 49.53 0.70 -32.01
N LEU A 620 49.58 0.17 -33.23
CA LEU A 620 49.23 -1.23 -33.59
C LEU A 620 50.41 -2.17 -33.22
N THR A 621 50.38 -3.50 -33.14
CA THR A 621 49.86 -4.60 -34.01
C THR A 621 49.83 -5.90 -33.16
N LEU A 622 49.42 -7.13 -33.52
CA LEU A 622 49.02 -7.85 -34.76
C LEU A 622 47.64 -8.56 -34.51
N LEU A 623 47.32 -9.73 -35.07
CA LEU A 623 46.81 -10.05 -36.43
C LEU A 623 46.50 -11.59 -36.46
N ASN A 624 45.77 -12.09 -37.46
CA ASN A 624 45.25 -13.47 -37.65
C ASN A 624 44.18 -13.93 -36.62
N GLY A 625 43.07 -14.59 -37.02
CA GLY A 625 42.57 -14.78 -38.39
C GLY A 625 41.32 -15.69 -38.51
N GLN A 626 40.36 -15.24 -39.33
CA GLN A 626 39.28 -16.00 -40.03
C GLN A 626 38.07 -16.61 -39.25
N LEU A 627 36.90 -16.39 -39.87
CA LEU A 627 35.60 -17.09 -39.74
C LEU A 627 35.30 -17.73 -41.12
N PRO A 628 34.32 -18.66 -41.33
CA PRO A 628 32.88 -18.32 -41.29
C PRO A 628 31.91 -19.47 -40.90
N LEU A 629 30.61 -19.24 -41.11
CA LEU A 629 29.43 -20.05 -40.76
C LEU A 629 29.31 -21.39 -41.53
N ASN A 630 28.55 -22.36 -40.99
CA ASN A 630 27.31 -22.83 -41.64
C ASN A 630 26.33 -23.64 -40.75
N ASN A 631 25.11 -23.84 -41.23
CA ASN A 631 24.02 -24.61 -40.58
C ASN A 631 24.00 -26.10 -41.00
N ALA A 632 23.51 -27.00 -40.12
CA ALA A 632 22.69 -28.18 -40.50
C ALA A 632 22.04 -28.87 -39.28
N MET A 633 20.85 -29.46 -39.47
CA MET A 633 20.25 -30.45 -38.56
C MET A 633 20.50 -31.86 -39.10
N LYS A 634 20.79 -32.86 -38.23
CA LYS A 634 20.13 -34.19 -38.22
C LYS A 634 20.67 -35.15 -37.14
N ASP A 635 19.74 -35.88 -36.53
CA ASP A 635 19.91 -37.18 -35.84
C ASP A 635 20.00 -38.32 -36.91
N PRO A 636 20.49 -39.56 -36.63
CA PRO A 636 19.77 -40.50 -35.74
C PRO A 636 20.57 -41.55 -34.93
N GLN A 637 20.04 -41.92 -33.76
CA GLN A 637 19.89 -43.26 -33.12
C GLN A 637 21.04 -44.30 -33.00
N GLU A 638 21.24 -44.76 -31.74
CA GLU A 638 21.40 -46.16 -31.26
C GLU A 638 22.67 -46.97 -31.65
N PHE A 639 23.29 -47.82 -30.81
CA PHE A 639 23.00 -48.46 -29.51
C PHE A 639 24.32 -48.61 -28.67
N HIS A 640 24.47 -49.23 -27.48
CA HIS A 640 23.64 -50.13 -26.64
C HIS A 640 24.02 -50.06 -25.12
N ARG A 641 23.44 -50.99 -24.32
CA ARG A 641 23.85 -51.59 -23.02
C ARG A 641 25.34 -51.50 -22.57
N ASN A 642 25.69 -51.50 -21.27
CA ASN A 642 25.11 -52.22 -20.11
C ASN A 642 25.34 -51.54 -18.73
N ASN A 643 24.56 -51.96 -17.73
CA ASN A 643 24.66 -51.69 -16.27
C ASN A 643 25.22 -52.97 -15.55
N PRO A 644 25.39 -53.11 -14.19
CA PRO A 644 25.00 -52.23 -13.07
C PRO A 644 25.98 -52.10 -11.84
N LEU A 645 25.61 -51.21 -10.89
CA LEU A 645 25.70 -51.28 -9.39
C LEU A 645 27.00 -51.57 -8.58
N LEU A 646 27.35 -50.61 -7.69
CA LEU A 646 27.64 -50.73 -6.22
C LEU A 646 28.88 -51.55 -5.74
N PRO A 647 29.42 -51.37 -4.49
CA PRO A 647 28.75 -51.03 -3.21
C PRO A 647 29.30 -49.83 -2.41
N LEU A 648 28.77 -49.67 -1.18
CA LEU A 648 29.02 -48.62 -0.19
C LEU A 648 29.69 -49.17 1.09
N SER A 649 30.11 -48.26 1.98
CA SER A 649 30.47 -48.45 3.41
C SER A 649 31.83 -49.11 3.70
N ALA A 650 32.49 -48.88 4.84
CA ALA A 650 32.49 -47.77 5.82
C ALA A 650 33.58 -48.02 6.88
N LYS A 651 34.00 -46.98 7.64
CA LYS A 651 34.46 -47.03 9.07
C LYS A 651 35.70 -47.91 9.41
N GLU A 652 36.58 -47.59 10.37
CA GLU A 652 36.71 -46.49 11.35
C GLU A 652 38.13 -46.50 11.99
N LEU A 653 38.46 -45.49 12.83
CA LEU A 653 39.46 -45.52 13.93
C LEU A 653 40.98 -45.58 13.55
N SER A 654 41.94 -45.00 14.31
CA SER A 654 41.85 -44.03 15.44
C SER A 654 43.20 -43.50 15.99
N PHE A 655 43.16 -42.32 16.63
CA PHE A 655 44.10 -41.77 17.66
C PHE A 655 45.56 -41.46 17.19
N THR A 656 46.35 -40.60 17.84
CA THR A 656 46.31 -40.02 19.21
C THR A 656 46.70 -38.52 19.29
N SER A 657 46.01 -37.74 20.14
CA SER A 657 46.47 -36.80 21.20
C SER A 657 47.65 -35.79 21.01
N ASP A 658 47.72 -34.64 21.71
CA ASP A 658 46.73 -33.84 22.46
C ASP A 658 47.29 -32.44 22.84
N ILE A 659 46.38 -31.47 23.02
CA ILE A 659 46.33 -30.38 24.02
C ILE A 659 47.64 -29.65 24.41
N TRP A 660 47.73 -28.36 24.08
CA TRP A 660 47.45 -27.24 25.02
C TRP A 660 47.06 -25.97 24.26
#